data_AF-A0A1F5NU92-F1
#
_entry.id   AF-A0A1F5NU92-F1
#
_cell.length_a   1.000
_cell.length_b   1.000
_cell.length_c   1.000
_cell.angle_alpha   90.00
_cell.angle_beta   90.00
_cell.angle_gamma   90.00
#
_symmetry.space_group_name_H-M   'P 1'
#
loop_
_entity.id
_entity.type
_entity.pdbx_description
1 polymer ?
#
loop_
_entity_poly.entity_id
_entity_poly.type
_entity_poly.pdbx_seq_one_letter_code
_entity_poly.pdbx_strand_id
1 'polypeptide(L)'
;MLLPKAKLKGVLAGLFALAILAWTFSSATGQTTAALSIQGDHFALNGEAKFLVLAGYFDGLDAGNVGADLDYLKSKGIDGVRVFPNWWDYSNGNFTGNERTVIDRGGGVRANRLDKLKQIAETAASKGMIVDVSFTRETVTGACTNSRPGGGSLSVMCETQYKNGVASVAAALKDNANVFYDLQNEFDGDLTRLAPSHVTDLRNRIKAADADAIISVSTASQANSGSIAAGQAQSFSLDIANVHSTAEENANRIAAIVSSAKSAGKPVYLGEPYHTDYIDDNAATSSELVRFVTEAKRAGAAAFTFHFSGSFSLDGRSLQASLGSVEQGFLNSFQASLGQIAWGIAGTGGGGGGGARVISGIVPSSAQVGATVVIRGSNLSATVQIFNSAGARSTYLGSTNASATETQFTVPADLPAGNYTIKVGPTLTDVSNAFGFVVAGTGDGDGGGAATVIARKDLGAGVFPDVTFYMGRWWVAVQQDRLLNLYSFAADLTDQKTEVSWPYNEGLAFPRLTVHENILWLAYRSDNLGGDWVRLWRLDTGAVENLGGGFGNDPVAAGFGFVTWQMDGRVRRRLLTGGPVQAIRNAMPTGISRVLPSGNVKMVDEEKYLVDGHARPWLAGSLTVAERADRGVAGFFGNNYTAPVFSLWTDSETFTPHAASNGADLYAIATWSPRSSGDTVRLATVRWSGGEDGGGGSGGDGDEGGGGGDIPPTDLVCDPLPLDDLDALAECNFWSLLAPSDFYEPPAWENPATPINFSLTGTSGIGPAYNPDLNQVLIAAHTKAGSDDLVGGVFVSADDLSLIGPVFKIDQGPIDRFAGNPKAAYSPDDNKFLIAWIDERAGDNRAHVYGRFINPDGTGSGNDFAIVTEADVFLESLIYDANNKKFVVGFSEPPGKIALKTINAAGAVSAKILAADQFGWQGHSSLAYNDSLNEYWVTYIAILSGSDTAQEDNRAFLSRVNAATLQKVGQPLQLSETRIGRNAISYTQIAYSSSDAAALAVWMERGRQEGTGIFGKSISNDISLSAELEILTPNVEPSSDQFLSPALNFNPLTGTFFLSALDNNGGVMLVELDASGYVYEIKQQLSPPAVSITPWERIFSKLIKKVLAAAYGNFNPTNVGTANGAAVLASKNYESVVATNFQSAFAQSQTPPGVNPPGGPPPPIDASELGKLISQIYTWALAAASILALLMLVLGGYLYMTAGGNAQQSGKGASFILSAIVGLCLLFGSYLILKTINPDLVNFTVRTSR
;
A
#
# COMPACT_ATOMS: atom_id res chain seq x y z
N MET A 1 -42.05 64.61 37.15
CA MET A 1 -41.15 64.48 38.33
C MET A 1 -39.71 64.76 37.88
N LEU A 2 -38.83 65.25 38.75
CA LEU A 2 -37.63 66.01 38.33
C LEU A 2 -36.28 65.39 38.78
N LEU A 3 -35.38 65.25 37.80
CA LEU A 3 -33.90 65.32 37.92
C LEU A 3 -33.17 64.20 38.72
N PRO A 4 -31.83 64.04 38.56
CA PRO A 4 -30.89 64.81 37.73
C PRO A 4 -30.28 64.05 36.53
N LYS A 5 -30.03 64.77 35.43
CA LYS A 5 -29.50 64.26 34.14
C LYS A 5 -27.99 63.90 34.16
N ALA A 6 -27.39 63.62 35.32
CA ALA A 6 -25.94 63.52 35.48
C ALA A 6 -25.33 62.19 35.01
N LYS A 7 -25.97 61.05 35.27
CA LYS A 7 -25.35 59.72 35.01
C LYS A 7 -25.49 59.20 33.58
N LEU A 8 -26.47 59.68 32.79
CA LEU A 8 -26.71 59.14 31.45
C LEU A 8 -25.60 59.49 30.44
N LYS A 9 -24.88 60.61 30.63
CA LYS A 9 -23.72 60.97 29.80
C LYS A 9 -22.52 60.03 30.01
N GLY A 10 -22.34 59.48 31.22
CA GLY A 10 -21.21 58.58 31.51
C GLY A 10 -21.30 57.24 30.78
N VAL A 11 -22.49 56.65 30.71
CA VAL A 11 -22.69 55.34 30.06
C VAL A 11 -22.56 55.43 28.54
N LEU A 12 -23.16 56.46 27.92
CA LEU A 12 -23.04 56.70 26.48
C LEU A 12 -21.61 57.12 26.06
N ALA A 13 -20.91 57.91 26.88
CA ALA A 13 -19.49 58.20 26.66
C ALA A 13 -18.62 56.95 26.81
N GLY A 14 -18.91 56.06 27.77
CA GLY A 14 -18.20 54.80 27.94
C GLY A 14 -18.35 53.85 26.75
N LEU A 15 -19.57 53.73 26.20
CA LEU A 15 -19.83 52.91 25.02
C LEU A 15 -19.19 53.47 23.75
N PHE A 16 -19.20 54.79 23.55
CA PHE A 16 -18.46 55.42 22.43
C PHE A 16 -16.94 55.34 22.62
N ALA A 17 -16.43 55.45 23.86
CA ALA A 17 -15.00 55.29 24.14
C ALA A 17 -14.53 53.85 23.89
N LEU A 18 -15.34 52.84 24.23
CA LEU A 18 -15.06 51.43 23.90
C LEU A 18 -15.11 51.17 22.39
N ALA A 19 -16.08 51.75 21.68
CA ALA A 19 -16.14 51.67 20.21
C ALA A 19 -14.93 52.34 19.54
N ILE A 20 -14.45 53.46 20.09
CA ILE A 20 -13.25 54.16 19.58
C ILE A 20 -11.97 53.39 19.94
N LEU A 21 -11.84 52.84 21.16
CA LEU A 21 -10.69 51.97 21.50
C LEU A 21 -10.62 50.73 20.60
N ALA A 22 -11.78 50.14 20.27
CA ALA A 22 -11.88 49.02 19.32
C ALA A 22 -11.53 49.41 17.87
N TRP A 23 -11.46 50.71 17.54
CA TRP A 23 -11.04 51.21 16.23
C TRP A 23 -9.57 51.69 16.23
N THR A 24 -9.08 52.26 17.35
CA THR A 24 -7.69 52.74 17.46
C THR A 24 -6.66 51.62 17.64
N PHE A 25 -7.08 50.38 17.92
CA PHE A 25 -6.19 49.21 17.86
C PHE A 25 -6.04 48.61 16.45
N SER A 26 -6.75 49.14 15.45
CA SER A 26 -6.56 48.79 14.02
C SER A 26 -5.82 49.87 13.22
N SER A 27 -4.91 50.60 13.86
CA SER A 27 -4.00 51.55 13.18
C SER A 27 -2.66 51.78 13.91
N ALA A 28 -2.13 50.71 14.53
CA ALA A 28 -0.76 50.66 15.03
C ALA A 28 0.09 49.70 14.17
N THR A 29 0.45 50.12 12.96
CA THR A 29 1.40 49.40 12.09
C THR A 29 2.84 49.56 12.61
N GLY A 30 3.12 48.99 13.77
CA GLY A 30 4.50 48.58 14.05
C GLY A 30 4.86 47.48 13.06
N GLN A 31 5.99 47.59 12.37
CA GLN A 31 6.49 46.49 11.54
C GLN A 31 6.78 45.30 12.47
N THR A 32 5.93 44.28 12.41
CA THR A 32 6.28 42.93 12.85
C THR A 32 7.36 42.43 11.89
N THR A 33 8.61 42.59 12.30
CA THR A 33 9.78 41.96 11.65
C THR A 33 9.49 40.48 11.45
N ALA A 34 9.80 39.95 10.27
CA ALA A 34 9.56 38.54 9.98
C ALA A 34 10.16 37.64 11.07
N ALA A 35 9.36 36.71 11.58
CA ALA A 35 9.78 35.69 12.53
C ALA A 35 9.37 34.31 12.00
N LEU A 36 10.35 33.46 11.72
CA LEU A 36 10.15 32.08 11.32
C LEU A 36 10.08 31.20 12.57
N SER A 37 9.18 30.22 12.53
CA SER A 37 8.99 29.22 13.58
C SER A 37 8.51 27.92 12.95
N ILE A 38 8.49 26.84 13.74
CA ILE A 38 8.01 25.52 13.30
C ILE A 38 6.78 25.13 14.13
N GLN A 39 5.74 24.66 13.45
CA GLN A 39 4.50 24.18 14.03
C GLN A 39 4.23 22.78 13.48
N GLY A 40 4.70 21.75 14.21
CA GLY A 40 4.66 20.36 13.73
C GLY A 40 5.56 20.16 12.51
N ASP A 41 5.01 19.64 11.42
CA ASP A 41 5.66 19.47 10.12
C ASP A 41 5.47 20.68 9.18
N HIS A 42 5.02 21.83 9.71
CA HIS A 42 4.78 23.06 8.94
C HIS A 42 5.70 24.20 9.40
N PHE A 43 6.15 25.05 8.47
CA PHE A 43 6.72 26.35 8.83
C PHE A 43 5.59 27.33 9.19
N ALA A 44 5.86 28.22 10.14
CA ALA A 44 4.97 29.31 10.50
C ALA A 44 5.71 30.65 10.52
N LEU A 45 5.21 31.59 9.72
CA LEU A 45 5.74 32.94 9.54
C LEU A 45 4.87 33.91 10.34
N ASN A 46 5.49 34.65 11.27
CA ASN A 46 4.82 35.52 12.24
C ASN A 46 3.75 34.82 13.09
N GLY A 47 3.89 33.48 13.26
CA GLY A 47 2.95 32.63 13.99
C GLY A 47 1.83 32.00 13.14
N GLU A 48 1.66 32.41 11.87
CA GLU A 48 0.73 31.77 10.94
C GLU A 48 1.44 30.68 10.14
N ALA A 49 0.94 29.44 10.18
CA ALA A 49 1.44 28.36 9.35
C ALA A 49 1.31 28.74 7.86
N LYS A 50 2.41 28.66 7.09
CA LYS A 50 2.41 29.01 5.67
C LYS A 50 3.38 28.14 4.84
N PHE A 51 2.91 27.66 3.69
CA PHE A 51 3.76 27.08 2.65
C PHE A 51 4.65 28.17 2.04
N LEU A 52 5.96 28.07 2.21
CA LEU A 52 6.90 29.11 1.81
C LEU A 52 7.52 28.80 0.45
N VAL A 53 7.32 29.67 -0.54
CA VAL A 53 8.07 29.62 -1.80
C VAL A 53 9.26 30.56 -1.69
N LEU A 54 10.47 29.99 -1.68
CA LEU A 54 11.72 30.75 -1.70
C LEU A 54 12.19 30.92 -3.16
N ALA A 55 13.10 31.85 -3.40
CA ALA A 55 13.81 31.95 -4.66
C ALA A 55 15.32 31.74 -4.47
N GLY A 56 15.97 31.14 -5.48
CA GLY A 56 17.42 31.14 -5.60
C GLY A 56 17.98 32.57 -5.60
N TYR A 57 18.92 32.82 -4.68
CA TYR A 57 19.65 34.09 -4.56
C TYR A 57 21.08 33.78 -4.11
N PHE A 58 21.67 32.75 -4.72
CA PHE A 58 22.92 32.10 -4.29
C PHE A 58 24.08 33.10 -4.21
N ASP A 59 24.27 33.90 -5.27
CA ASP A 59 25.22 35.03 -5.33
C ASP A 59 24.63 36.35 -4.78
N GLY A 60 23.64 36.29 -3.89
CA GLY A 60 22.97 37.47 -3.31
C GLY A 60 23.90 38.44 -2.58
N LEU A 61 25.09 37.98 -2.18
CA LEU A 61 26.14 38.82 -1.58
C LEU A 61 26.79 39.78 -2.58
N ASP A 62 26.76 39.50 -3.89
CA ASP A 62 27.23 40.41 -4.93
C ASP A 62 26.11 41.11 -5.70
N ALA A 63 24.86 40.94 -5.27
CA ALA A 63 23.73 41.70 -5.78
C ALA A 63 23.89 43.21 -5.58
N GLY A 64 23.76 43.96 -6.68
CA GLY A 64 23.95 45.42 -6.70
C GLY A 64 22.89 46.19 -5.90
N ASN A 65 21.66 45.69 -5.82
CA ASN A 65 20.60 46.29 -5.02
C ASN A 65 19.63 45.25 -4.43
N VAL A 66 20.04 44.65 -3.31
CA VAL A 66 19.27 43.70 -2.49
C VAL A 66 17.86 44.22 -2.16
N GLY A 67 17.70 45.53 -1.93
CA GLY A 67 16.39 46.13 -1.67
C GLY A 67 15.43 45.95 -2.84
N ALA A 68 15.87 46.32 -4.04
CA ALA A 68 15.07 46.23 -5.27
C ALA A 68 14.82 44.78 -5.71
N ASP A 69 15.80 43.89 -5.58
CA ASP A 69 15.64 42.47 -5.92
C ASP A 69 14.60 41.79 -5.01
N LEU A 70 14.65 42.05 -3.70
CA LEU A 70 13.69 41.51 -2.74
C LEU A 70 12.30 42.18 -2.88
N ASP A 71 12.21 43.46 -3.24
CA ASP A 71 10.92 44.08 -3.61
C ASP A 71 10.32 43.44 -4.86
N TYR A 72 11.14 43.17 -5.90
CA TYR A 72 10.69 42.46 -7.09
C TYR A 72 10.19 41.05 -6.74
N LEU A 73 10.97 40.25 -6.03
CA LEU A 73 10.56 38.90 -5.60
C LEU A 73 9.28 38.93 -4.76
N LYS A 74 9.17 39.83 -3.77
CA LYS A 74 7.95 39.93 -2.95
C LYS A 74 6.74 40.36 -3.76
N SER A 75 6.91 41.19 -4.80
CA SER A 75 5.83 41.54 -5.74
C SER A 75 5.32 40.37 -6.58
N LYS A 76 6.08 39.26 -6.67
CA LYS A 76 5.69 37.99 -7.30
C LYS A 76 5.12 36.96 -6.31
N GLY A 77 5.00 37.31 -5.03
CA GLY A 77 4.50 36.39 -4.00
C GLY A 77 5.56 35.43 -3.44
N ILE A 78 6.86 35.66 -3.71
CA ILE A 78 7.96 34.91 -3.09
C ILE A 78 8.08 35.30 -1.61
N ASP A 79 8.33 34.33 -0.73
CA ASP A 79 8.35 34.49 0.72
C ASP A 79 9.75 34.46 1.35
N GLY A 80 10.78 34.10 0.59
CA GLY A 80 12.16 34.13 1.09
C GLY A 80 13.19 33.92 -0.01
N VAL A 81 14.45 33.85 0.40
CA VAL A 81 15.59 33.62 -0.51
C VAL A 81 16.58 32.62 0.08
N ARG A 82 17.20 31.81 -0.80
CA ARG A 82 18.29 30.88 -0.48
C ARG A 82 19.62 31.50 -0.90
N VAL A 83 20.51 31.75 0.06
CA VAL A 83 21.71 32.58 -0.07
C VAL A 83 22.92 31.84 0.48
N PHE A 84 24.02 31.81 -0.27
CA PHE A 84 25.21 31.03 0.09
C PHE A 84 26.32 31.94 0.63
N PRO A 85 26.66 31.89 1.94
CA PRO A 85 27.74 32.70 2.51
C PRO A 85 29.11 32.43 1.88
N ASN A 86 29.30 31.22 1.33
CA ASN A 86 30.58 30.77 0.79
C ASN A 86 30.52 30.52 -0.74
N TRP A 87 29.65 31.19 -1.50
CA TRP A 87 29.52 30.96 -2.95
C TRP A 87 30.82 31.21 -3.77
N TRP A 88 30.94 30.54 -4.92
CA TRP A 88 32.06 30.70 -5.88
C TRP A 88 31.95 31.98 -6.72
N ASP A 89 33.06 32.43 -7.30
CA ASP A 89 33.01 33.24 -8.53
C ASP A 89 32.70 32.28 -9.70
N TYR A 90 31.51 32.41 -10.30
CA TYR A 90 31.13 31.67 -11.50
C TYR A 90 31.45 32.49 -12.75
N SER A 91 32.64 32.29 -13.31
CA SER A 91 33.12 33.08 -14.46
C SER A 91 33.48 32.19 -15.66
N ASN A 92 32.96 32.52 -16.85
CA ASN A 92 33.23 31.81 -18.11
C ASN A 92 33.08 30.26 -18.00
N GLY A 93 32.04 29.79 -17.30
CA GLY A 93 31.77 28.36 -17.10
C GLY A 93 32.75 27.63 -16.17
N ASN A 94 33.60 28.36 -15.44
CA ASN A 94 34.55 27.80 -14.49
C ASN A 94 34.33 28.36 -13.08
N PHE A 95 34.30 27.46 -12.10
CA PHE A 95 34.32 27.81 -10.68
C PHE A 95 35.70 28.33 -10.30
N THR A 96 35.78 29.55 -9.76
CA THR A 96 37.04 30.09 -9.22
C THR A 96 36.88 30.43 -7.74
N GLY A 97 37.83 29.97 -6.92
CA GLY A 97 37.87 30.26 -5.50
C GLY A 97 38.27 31.73 -5.28
N ASN A 98 37.39 32.51 -4.66
CA ASN A 98 37.56 33.94 -4.48
C ASN A 98 37.66 34.37 -3.00
N GLU A 99 37.98 35.64 -2.78
CA GLU A 99 37.95 36.25 -1.44
C GLU A 99 36.60 36.90 -1.08
N ARG A 100 35.57 36.71 -1.93
CA ARG A 100 34.21 37.25 -1.75
C ARG A 100 33.35 36.39 -0.82
N THR A 101 33.85 35.26 -0.34
CA THR A 101 33.16 34.41 0.65
C THR A 101 33.09 35.07 2.04
N VAL A 102 32.09 34.72 2.86
CA VAL A 102 31.96 35.23 4.24
C VAL A 102 32.99 34.56 5.15
N ILE A 103 33.20 33.25 5.00
CA ILE A 103 34.21 32.51 5.76
C ILE A 103 35.51 32.40 4.95
N ASP A 104 36.65 32.69 5.55
CA ASP A 104 37.97 32.54 4.92
C ASP A 104 38.54 31.11 5.07
N ARG A 105 39.60 30.80 4.31
CA ARG A 105 40.25 29.48 4.31
C ARG A 105 40.85 29.04 5.66
N GLY A 106 41.00 29.97 6.60
CA GLY A 106 41.43 29.75 7.98
C GLY A 106 40.28 29.64 8.98
N GLY A 107 39.02 29.78 8.53
CA GLY A 107 37.82 29.77 9.38
C GLY A 107 37.49 31.11 10.02
N GLY A 108 38.19 32.20 9.65
CA GLY A 108 37.82 33.55 10.05
C GLY A 108 36.61 34.06 9.27
N VAL A 109 35.96 35.12 9.77
CA VAL A 109 34.79 35.74 9.14
C VAL A 109 35.16 37.13 8.61
N ARG A 110 34.94 37.36 7.31
CA ARG A 110 35.20 38.64 6.65
C ARG A 110 34.08 39.64 6.96
N ALA A 111 34.37 40.61 7.83
CA ALA A 111 33.36 41.56 8.35
C ALA A 111 32.51 42.23 7.26
N ASN A 112 33.12 42.77 6.20
CA ASN A 112 32.43 43.40 5.08
C ASN A 112 31.45 42.47 4.32
N ARG A 113 31.67 41.15 4.33
CA ARG A 113 30.79 40.15 3.72
C ARG A 113 29.71 39.68 4.70
N LEU A 114 30.05 39.59 6.00
CA LEU A 114 29.06 39.38 7.06
C LEU A 114 28.05 40.54 7.13
N ASP A 115 28.50 41.79 7.03
CA ASP A 115 27.64 42.97 7.03
C ASP A 115 26.69 43.00 5.81
N LYS A 116 27.14 42.47 4.66
CA LYS A 116 26.30 42.26 3.47
C LYS A 116 25.28 41.13 3.68
N LEU A 117 25.66 40.04 4.34
CA LEU A 117 24.72 38.95 4.70
C LEU A 117 23.65 39.45 5.69
N LYS A 118 24.05 40.24 6.69
CA LYS A 118 23.14 40.93 7.62
C LYS A 118 22.20 41.87 6.89
N GLN A 119 22.70 42.69 5.96
CA GLN A 119 21.86 43.54 5.10
C GLN A 119 20.77 42.71 4.39
N ILE A 120 21.08 41.51 3.88
CA ILE A 120 20.07 40.64 3.25
C ILE A 120 19.04 40.15 4.28
N ALA A 121 19.48 39.61 5.42
CA ALA A 121 18.59 39.13 6.49
C ALA A 121 17.66 40.23 7.03
N GLU A 122 18.20 41.41 7.35
CA GLU A 122 17.45 42.59 7.81
C GLU A 122 16.50 43.14 6.74
N THR A 123 16.94 43.22 5.49
CA THR A 123 16.10 43.68 4.37
C THR A 123 14.94 42.72 4.13
N ALA A 124 15.19 41.41 4.14
CA ALA A 124 14.15 40.39 4.06
C ALA A 124 13.17 40.49 5.24
N ALA A 125 13.69 40.65 6.47
CA ALA A 125 12.86 40.79 7.67
C ALA A 125 11.92 42.00 7.60
N SER A 126 12.40 43.12 7.05
CA SER A 126 11.63 44.36 6.85
C SER A 126 10.48 44.22 5.83
N LYS A 127 10.58 43.24 4.91
CA LYS A 127 9.62 42.95 3.83
C LYS A 127 8.70 41.76 4.14
N GLY A 128 8.79 41.17 5.33
CA GLY A 128 8.04 39.96 5.66
C GLY A 128 8.54 38.73 4.88
N MET A 129 9.87 38.59 4.77
CA MET A 129 10.53 37.48 4.06
C MET A 129 11.57 36.77 4.94
N ILE A 130 11.79 35.48 4.68
CA ILE A 130 12.81 34.66 5.36
C ILE A 130 14.08 34.49 4.52
N VAL A 131 15.16 34.02 5.15
CA VAL A 131 16.43 33.70 4.48
C VAL A 131 16.90 32.32 4.91
N ASP A 132 17.10 31.45 3.92
CA ASP A 132 17.90 30.23 4.04
C ASP A 132 19.38 30.61 3.84
N VAL A 133 20.19 30.35 4.87
CA VAL A 133 21.62 30.60 4.89
C VAL A 133 22.34 29.26 4.73
N SER A 134 22.65 28.91 3.48
CA SER A 134 23.16 27.59 3.11
C SER A 134 24.68 27.61 2.95
N PHE A 135 25.38 26.85 3.79
CA PHE A 135 26.84 26.86 3.82
C PHE A 135 27.46 25.80 2.91
N THR A 136 28.63 26.12 2.38
CA THR A 136 29.45 25.25 1.54
C THR A 136 30.89 25.25 2.01
N ARG A 137 31.50 24.06 2.10
CA ARG A 137 32.87 23.85 2.59
C ARG A 137 33.87 23.71 1.44
N GLU A 138 33.42 23.08 0.37
CA GLU A 138 34.13 22.75 -0.84
C GLU A 138 34.41 23.95 -1.76
N THR A 139 33.66 25.04 -1.58
CA THR A 139 33.82 26.29 -2.33
C THR A 139 35.05 27.10 -1.93
N VAL A 140 35.50 27.00 -0.66
CA VAL A 140 36.65 27.75 -0.15
C VAL A 140 37.89 26.88 -0.17
N THR A 141 38.81 27.17 -1.08
CA THR A 141 40.06 26.41 -1.23
C THR A 141 40.94 26.50 0.03
N GLY A 142 41.14 25.35 0.68
CA GLY A 142 41.93 25.21 1.91
C GLY A 142 43.05 24.19 1.81
N ALA A 143 43.59 23.79 2.96
CA ALA A 143 44.71 22.86 3.07
C ALA A 143 44.29 21.38 3.24
N CYS A 144 42.99 21.08 3.21
CA CYS A 144 42.44 19.73 3.29
C CYS A 144 41.83 19.34 1.93
N THR A 145 41.52 18.06 1.74
CA THR A 145 40.97 17.54 0.48
C THR A 145 39.74 16.69 0.69
N ASN A 146 38.71 16.87 -0.14
CA ASN A 146 37.67 15.87 -0.37
C ASN A 146 38.07 15.05 -1.61
N SER A 147 37.87 13.74 -1.58
CA SER A 147 38.30 12.82 -2.65
C SER A 147 37.13 12.07 -3.25
N ARG A 148 37.06 12.05 -4.58
CA ARG A 148 35.95 11.47 -5.34
C ARG A 148 36.12 9.95 -5.52
N PRO A 149 35.05 9.14 -5.39
CA PRO A 149 35.00 7.80 -5.97
C PRO A 149 35.43 7.81 -7.45
N GLY A 150 36.23 6.82 -7.86
CA GLY A 150 36.80 6.76 -9.22
C GLY A 150 38.03 7.65 -9.48
N GLY A 151 38.34 8.60 -8.58
CA GLY A 151 39.60 9.34 -8.58
C GLY A 151 39.45 10.86 -8.75
N GLY A 152 40.44 11.59 -8.21
CA GLY A 152 40.45 13.05 -8.13
C GLY A 152 40.23 13.55 -6.69
N SER A 153 40.85 14.67 -6.35
CA SER A 153 40.71 15.33 -5.05
C SER A 153 40.56 16.83 -5.25
N LEU A 154 39.57 17.42 -4.58
CA LEU A 154 39.35 18.87 -4.54
C LEU A 154 39.95 19.44 -3.25
N SER A 155 40.70 20.54 -3.36
CA SER A 155 41.25 21.25 -2.20
C SER A 155 40.19 22.16 -1.57
N VAL A 156 39.86 21.91 -0.31
CA VAL A 156 38.68 22.43 0.40
C VAL A 156 39.05 22.94 1.80
N MET A 157 38.14 23.67 2.46
CA MET A 157 38.37 24.14 3.81
C MET A 157 38.53 22.95 4.77
N CYS A 158 39.49 23.04 5.69
CA CYS A 158 39.64 22.05 6.75
C CYS A 158 38.45 22.13 7.72
N GLU A 159 37.98 20.98 8.20
CA GLU A 159 36.67 20.90 8.86
C GLU A 159 36.61 21.68 10.18
N THR A 160 37.69 21.75 10.95
CA THR A 160 37.75 22.57 12.18
C THR A 160 37.55 24.06 11.86
N GLN A 161 38.19 24.55 10.80
CA GLN A 161 38.06 25.92 10.31
C GLN A 161 36.65 26.20 9.82
N TYR A 162 36.06 25.28 9.04
CA TYR A 162 34.68 25.35 8.59
C TYR A 162 33.70 25.45 9.76
N LYS A 163 33.83 24.54 10.73
CA LYS A 163 32.97 24.51 11.92
C LYS A 163 33.07 25.75 12.80
N ASN A 164 34.25 26.36 12.88
CA ASN A 164 34.45 27.62 13.61
C ASN A 164 33.84 28.81 12.85
N GLY A 165 33.98 28.86 11.52
CA GLY A 165 33.41 29.90 10.67
C GLY A 165 31.88 29.89 10.67
N VAL A 166 31.27 28.73 10.40
CA VAL A 166 29.81 28.55 10.37
C VAL A 166 29.18 28.94 11.71
N ALA A 167 29.73 28.46 12.83
CA ALA A 167 29.25 28.83 14.17
C ALA A 167 29.41 30.34 14.46
N SER A 168 30.46 30.98 13.93
CA SER A 168 30.66 32.43 14.07
C SER A 168 29.68 33.26 13.24
N VAL A 169 29.27 32.78 12.06
CA VAL A 169 28.24 33.43 11.23
C VAL A 169 26.86 33.28 11.87
N ALA A 170 26.50 32.08 12.32
CA ALA A 170 25.23 31.85 13.03
C ALA A 170 25.12 32.68 14.33
N ALA A 171 26.18 32.71 15.15
CA ALA A 171 26.22 33.55 16.35
C ALA A 171 26.13 35.06 16.08
N ALA A 172 26.44 35.49 14.85
CA ALA A 172 26.29 36.88 14.39
C ALA A 172 24.93 37.19 13.72
N LEU A 173 24.09 36.17 13.48
CA LEU A 173 22.75 36.25 12.88
C LEU A 173 21.63 35.79 13.83
N LYS A 174 21.94 35.30 15.03
CA LYS A 174 20.97 34.83 16.06
C LYS A 174 19.81 35.79 16.36
N ASP A 175 20.01 37.10 16.19
CA ASP A 175 18.98 38.12 16.46
C ASP A 175 18.06 38.35 15.24
N ASN A 176 18.34 37.72 14.09
CA ASN A 176 17.53 37.71 12.88
C ASN A 176 16.57 36.50 12.89
N ALA A 177 15.43 36.63 13.58
CA ALA A 177 14.42 35.59 13.71
C ALA A 177 13.80 35.08 12.39
N ASN A 178 14.16 35.64 11.22
CA ASN A 178 13.75 35.20 9.89
C ASN A 178 14.78 34.29 9.19
N VAL A 179 15.85 33.88 9.87
CA VAL A 179 16.94 33.06 9.31
C VAL A 179 16.82 31.60 9.74
N PHE A 180 17.13 30.67 8.83
CA PHE A 180 17.51 29.30 9.18
C PHE A 180 18.81 28.89 8.47
N TYR A 181 19.45 27.82 8.95
CA TYR A 181 20.81 27.44 8.54
C TYR A 181 20.87 26.03 7.93
N ASP A 182 21.36 25.92 6.70
CA ASP A 182 21.68 24.65 6.05
C ASP A 182 23.19 24.39 6.20
N LEU A 183 23.58 23.47 7.10
CA LEU A 183 24.96 23.42 7.64
C LEU A 183 26.03 22.96 6.64
N GLN A 184 25.61 22.30 5.57
CA GLN A 184 26.41 21.93 4.40
C GLN A 184 25.44 21.61 3.26
N ASN A 185 25.66 22.24 2.10
CA ASN A 185 24.96 21.89 0.87
C ASN A 185 25.28 20.45 0.47
N GLU A 186 24.27 19.63 0.17
CA GLU A 186 24.43 18.26 -0.34
C GLU A 186 25.44 17.42 0.48
N PHE A 187 25.28 17.37 1.80
CA PHE A 187 26.34 16.94 2.73
C PHE A 187 26.86 15.50 2.55
N ASP A 188 26.11 14.63 1.87
CA ASP A 188 26.41 13.23 1.56
C ASP A 188 26.97 13.02 0.15
N GLY A 189 26.98 14.04 -0.70
CA GLY A 189 27.49 13.98 -2.07
C GLY A 189 28.98 13.66 -2.21
N ASP A 190 29.44 13.52 -3.45
CA ASP A 190 30.80 13.09 -3.81
C ASP A 190 31.90 14.10 -3.38
N LEU A 191 31.68 15.39 -3.66
CA LEU A 191 32.66 16.46 -3.47
C LEU A 191 32.31 17.40 -2.31
N THR A 192 31.02 17.57 -2.06
CA THR A 192 30.39 18.37 -0.99
C THR A 192 30.47 17.72 0.40
N ARG A 193 30.99 16.49 0.48
CA ARG A 193 30.90 15.63 1.67
C ARG A 193 31.37 16.29 2.98
N LEU A 194 30.55 16.15 4.03
CA LEU A 194 30.88 16.46 5.42
C LEU A 194 30.56 15.25 6.32
N ALA A 195 31.45 14.93 7.27
CA ALA A 195 31.27 13.76 8.12
C ALA A 195 30.04 13.90 9.07
N PRO A 196 29.24 12.84 9.31
CA PRO A 196 28.07 12.85 10.21
C PRO A 196 28.32 13.41 11.62
N SER A 197 29.48 13.11 12.21
CA SER A 197 29.90 13.64 13.51
C SER A 197 30.14 15.16 13.49
N HIS A 198 30.43 15.72 12.32
CA HIS A 198 30.73 17.15 12.14
C HIS A 198 29.47 17.98 11.90
N VAL A 199 28.44 17.40 11.27
CA VAL A 199 27.07 17.93 11.28
C VAL A 199 26.54 18.02 12.71
N THR A 200 26.75 16.96 13.51
CA THR A 200 26.31 16.91 14.92
C THR A 200 27.05 17.93 15.80
N ASP A 201 28.37 18.07 15.64
CA ASP A 201 29.18 19.09 16.32
C ASP A 201 28.72 20.53 15.95
N LEU A 202 28.42 20.80 14.67
CA LEU A 202 27.87 22.09 14.23
C LEU A 202 26.51 22.40 14.88
N ARG A 203 25.56 21.47 14.77
CA ARG A 203 24.21 21.64 15.35
C ARG A 203 24.29 21.91 16.84
N ASN A 204 25.14 21.20 17.57
CA ASN A 204 25.35 21.41 19.01
C ASN A 204 26.00 22.77 19.33
N ARG A 205 26.98 23.23 18.55
CA ARG A 205 27.60 24.56 18.74
C ARG A 205 26.62 25.71 18.54
N ILE A 206 25.77 25.62 17.51
CA ILE A 206 24.79 26.66 17.20
C ILE A 206 23.68 26.63 18.27
N LYS A 207 23.07 25.47 18.56
CA LYS A 207 22.05 25.33 19.61
C LYS A 207 22.53 25.71 21.02
N ALA A 208 23.84 25.72 21.28
CA ALA A 208 24.43 26.21 22.54
C ALA A 208 24.61 27.74 22.61
N ALA A 209 24.61 28.43 21.48
CA ALA A 209 24.66 29.90 21.40
C ALA A 209 23.27 30.52 21.18
N ASP A 210 22.40 29.80 20.48
CA ASP A 210 21.02 30.15 20.15
C ASP A 210 20.19 28.85 20.07
N ALA A 211 19.37 28.59 21.08
CA ALA A 211 18.59 27.35 21.18
C ALA A 211 17.43 27.29 20.16
N ASP A 212 16.94 28.46 19.73
CA ASP A 212 15.77 28.61 18.86
C ASP A 212 16.15 28.59 17.37
N ALA A 213 17.43 28.83 17.03
CA ALA A 213 18.00 28.70 15.69
C ALA A 213 17.52 27.44 14.95
N ILE A 214 16.90 27.60 13.78
CA ILE A 214 16.40 26.49 12.95
C ILE A 214 17.52 25.95 12.06
N ILE A 215 17.75 24.63 12.06
CA ILE A 215 18.93 23.99 11.47
C ILE A 215 18.57 22.79 10.56
N SER A 216 19.25 22.65 9.42
CA SER A 216 19.13 21.56 8.45
C SER A 216 20.48 21.07 7.88
N VAL A 217 20.45 19.96 7.12
CA VAL A 217 21.40 19.65 6.05
C VAL A 217 20.61 19.17 4.84
N SER A 218 21.01 19.58 3.64
CA SER A 218 20.46 19.11 2.37
C SER A 218 21.13 17.81 1.92
N THR A 219 20.34 16.88 1.38
CA THR A 219 20.86 15.69 0.69
C THR A 219 21.33 16.04 -0.72
N ALA A 220 22.35 15.35 -1.23
CA ALA A 220 22.64 15.31 -2.65
C ALA A 220 21.51 14.63 -3.43
N SER A 221 21.24 15.08 -4.67
CA SER A 221 20.21 14.50 -5.54
C SER A 221 20.44 13.01 -5.80
N GLN A 222 19.54 12.15 -5.32
CA GLN A 222 19.64 10.69 -5.38
C GLN A 222 18.23 10.08 -5.48
N ALA A 223 18.13 8.89 -6.07
CA ALA A 223 16.85 8.20 -6.32
C ALA A 223 15.93 8.01 -5.09
N ASN A 224 16.45 8.16 -3.86
CA ASN A 224 15.70 8.08 -2.60
C ASN A 224 15.89 9.31 -1.68
N SER A 225 16.20 10.52 -2.22
CA SER A 225 16.52 11.73 -1.43
C SER A 225 15.56 12.01 -0.26
N GLY A 226 14.25 11.81 -0.44
CA GLY A 226 13.25 12.06 0.61
C GLY A 226 13.43 11.17 1.85
N SER A 227 13.55 9.86 1.65
CA SER A 227 13.85 8.89 2.72
C SER A 227 15.21 9.16 3.39
N ILE A 228 16.21 9.55 2.59
CA ILE A 228 17.55 9.89 3.10
C ILE A 228 17.44 11.13 4.02
N ALA A 229 16.82 12.22 3.55
CA ALA A 229 16.66 13.46 4.29
C ALA A 229 15.90 13.26 5.61
N ALA A 230 14.86 12.42 5.62
CA ALA A 230 14.17 12.04 6.85
C ALA A 230 15.08 11.30 7.83
N GLY A 231 15.84 10.32 7.34
CA GLY A 231 16.84 9.59 8.13
C GLY A 231 17.91 10.51 8.73
N GLN A 232 18.40 11.50 7.97
CA GLN A 232 19.37 12.48 8.50
C GLN A 232 18.74 13.47 9.49
N ALA A 233 17.51 13.95 9.22
CA ALA A 233 16.81 14.86 10.12
C ALA A 233 16.53 14.23 11.49
N GLN A 234 16.22 12.93 11.51
CA GLN A 234 16.11 12.14 12.74
C GLN A 234 17.49 11.89 13.38
N SER A 235 18.44 11.31 12.62
CA SER A 235 19.76 10.88 13.14
C SER A 235 20.60 12.04 13.68
N PHE A 236 20.60 13.19 12.99
CA PHE A 236 21.29 14.40 13.43
C PHE A 236 20.39 15.35 14.21
N SER A 237 19.16 14.93 14.57
CA SER A 237 18.15 15.66 15.34
C SER A 237 18.01 17.12 14.92
N LEU A 238 17.77 17.31 13.62
CA LEU A 238 17.63 18.60 12.95
C LEU A 238 16.21 19.13 13.07
N ASP A 239 15.98 20.36 12.62
CA ASP A 239 14.68 21.02 12.66
C ASP A 239 13.89 20.86 11.35
N ILE A 240 14.55 20.54 10.24
CA ILE A 240 13.98 20.42 8.87
C ILE A 240 14.50 19.13 8.22
N ALA A 241 13.66 18.47 7.42
CA ALA A 241 14.09 17.47 6.43
C ALA A 241 14.29 18.18 5.08
N ASN A 242 15.54 18.49 4.73
CA ASN A 242 15.89 19.26 3.54
C ASN A 242 16.36 18.33 2.40
N VAL A 243 15.75 18.49 1.22
CA VAL A 243 15.78 17.53 0.11
C VAL A 243 16.14 18.24 -1.18
N HIS A 244 17.12 17.70 -1.93
CA HIS A 244 17.38 18.07 -3.32
C HIS A 244 17.01 16.93 -4.27
N SER A 245 16.67 17.28 -5.52
CA SER A 245 16.20 16.35 -6.56
C SER A 245 16.49 16.89 -7.97
N THR A 246 16.54 16.03 -8.98
CA THR A 246 16.69 16.46 -10.38
C THR A 246 15.36 16.90 -10.99
N ALA A 247 15.43 17.56 -12.16
CA ALA A 247 14.25 17.86 -12.97
C ALA A 247 13.51 16.59 -13.44
N GLU A 248 14.26 15.53 -13.77
CA GLU A 248 13.73 14.20 -14.14
C GLU A 248 13.01 13.54 -12.96
N GLU A 249 13.62 13.59 -11.76
CA GLU A 249 13.00 13.07 -10.54
C GLU A 249 11.69 13.81 -10.23
N ASN A 250 11.66 15.14 -10.34
CA ASN A 250 10.44 15.91 -10.08
C ASN A 250 9.42 15.93 -11.22
N ALA A 251 9.80 15.58 -12.46
CA ALA A 251 8.84 15.34 -13.54
C ALA A 251 7.79 14.29 -13.14
N ASN A 252 8.21 13.27 -12.38
CA ASN A 252 7.41 12.07 -12.10
C ASN A 252 7.20 11.77 -10.61
N ARG A 253 8.07 12.22 -9.69
CA ARG A 253 8.18 11.64 -8.33
C ARG A 253 8.05 12.63 -7.17
N ILE A 254 7.78 13.92 -7.42
CA ILE A 254 7.80 14.97 -6.37
C ILE A 254 6.90 14.66 -5.16
N ALA A 255 5.73 14.07 -5.38
CA ALA A 255 4.82 13.66 -4.30
C ALA A 255 5.39 12.52 -3.44
N ALA A 256 6.07 11.54 -4.05
CA ALA A 256 6.72 10.44 -3.33
C ALA A 256 7.98 10.91 -2.56
N ILE A 257 8.72 11.86 -3.14
CA ILE A 257 9.87 12.51 -2.49
C ILE A 257 9.42 13.27 -1.23
N VAL A 258 8.32 14.02 -1.30
CA VAL A 258 7.74 14.71 -0.14
C VAL A 258 7.16 13.72 0.88
N SER A 259 6.40 12.71 0.43
CA SER A 259 5.78 11.71 1.30
C SER A 259 6.81 10.94 2.12
N SER A 260 7.89 10.47 1.49
CA SER A 260 9.01 9.80 2.18
C SER A 260 9.74 10.74 3.16
N ALA A 261 9.97 12.01 2.78
CA ALA A 261 10.57 13.01 3.66
C ALA A 261 9.70 13.35 4.90
N LYS A 262 8.37 13.31 4.80
CA LYS A 262 7.45 13.56 5.93
C LYS A 262 7.58 12.54 7.06
N SER A 263 8.16 11.36 6.83
CA SER A 263 8.48 10.39 7.88
C SER A 263 9.42 10.94 8.97
N ALA A 264 10.12 12.06 8.70
CA ALA A 264 10.90 12.80 9.69
C ALA A 264 10.07 13.33 10.89
N GLY A 265 8.77 13.60 10.69
CA GLY A 265 7.97 14.38 11.64
C GLY A 265 8.44 15.85 11.73
N LYS A 266 8.97 16.39 10.63
CA LYS A 266 9.60 17.71 10.51
C LYS A 266 9.10 18.42 9.24
N PRO A 267 9.19 19.76 9.17
CA PRO A 267 9.06 20.50 7.92
C PRO A 267 9.90 19.87 6.81
N VAL A 268 9.25 19.49 5.72
CA VAL A 268 9.92 19.05 4.49
C VAL A 268 10.22 20.28 3.65
N TYR A 269 11.48 20.49 3.32
CA TYR A 269 11.94 21.59 2.49
C TYR A 269 12.54 21.02 1.22
N LEU A 270 11.98 21.39 0.06
CA LEU A 270 12.59 21.09 -1.23
C LEU A 270 13.57 22.23 -1.55
N GLY A 271 14.81 22.08 -1.07
CA GLY A 271 15.83 23.12 -1.05
C GLY A 271 16.38 23.48 -2.43
N GLU A 272 16.65 22.47 -3.27
CA GLU A 272 17.08 22.61 -4.67
C GLU A 272 16.37 21.53 -5.51
N PRO A 273 15.11 21.75 -5.91
CA PRO A 273 14.26 20.71 -6.49
C PRO A 273 14.48 20.41 -7.99
N TYR A 274 15.15 21.28 -8.75
CA TYR A 274 15.41 21.11 -10.18
C TYR A 274 16.45 22.15 -10.64
N HIS A 275 17.18 21.88 -11.73
CA HIS A 275 18.10 22.84 -12.36
C HIS A 275 17.53 23.32 -13.70
N THR A 276 17.60 24.61 -14.03
CA THR A 276 16.98 25.15 -15.27
C THR A 276 17.77 24.86 -16.55
N ASP A 277 19.11 24.75 -16.45
CA ASP A 277 20.01 24.98 -17.59
C ASP A 277 20.94 23.81 -18.02
N TYR A 278 20.84 22.60 -17.45
CA TYR A 278 21.84 21.52 -17.67
C TYR A 278 21.23 20.14 -17.32
N ILE A 279 21.30 19.05 -18.11
CA ILE A 279 21.81 18.78 -19.49
C ILE A 279 20.74 17.94 -20.25
N ASP A 280 20.89 17.81 -21.58
CA ASP A 280 20.14 16.94 -22.51
C ASP A 280 18.68 17.33 -22.83
N ASP A 281 18.57 18.17 -23.87
CA ASP A 281 17.43 18.49 -24.75
C ASP A 281 16.07 18.95 -24.18
N ASN A 282 15.74 18.76 -22.90
CA ASN A 282 14.46 19.18 -22.31
C ASN A 282 14.62 20.20 -21.16
N ALA A 283 14.77 21.48 -21.49
CA ALA A 283 14.67 22.56 -20.51
C ALA A 283 13.22 22.75 -20.03
N ALA A 284 12.99 22.67 -18.71
CA ALA A 284 11.66 22.67 -18.11
C ALA A 284 10.85 23.95 -18.44
N THR A 285 9.60 23.78 -18.87
CA THR A 285 8.72 24.90 -19.22
C THR A 285 8.19 25.64 -17.98
N SER A 286 7.75 26.90 -18.14
CA SER A 286 7.10 27.65 -17.04
C SER A 286 5.94 26.87 -16.42
N SER A 287 5.18 26.12 -17.23
CA SER A 287 4.09 25.23 -16.83
C SER A 287 4.54 24.09 -15.91
N GLU A 288 5.70 23.48 -16.18
CA GLU A 288 6.23 22.40 -15.35
C GLU A 288 6.81 22.93 -14.04
N LEU A 289 7.49 24.08 -14.06
CA LEU A 289 7.94 24.73 -12.83
C LEU A 289 6.75 25.11 -11.92
N VAL A 290 5.63 25.56 -12.51
CA VAL A 290 4.37 25.77 -11.80
C VAL A 290 3.82 24.44 -11.25
N ARG A 291 3.81 23.36 -12.06
CA ARG A 291 3.40 22.02 -11.63
C ARG A 291 4.19 21.55 -10.40
N PHE A 292 5.52 21.70 -10.40
CA PHE A 292 6.37 21.28 -9.29
C PHE A 292 6.03 22.00 -7.98
N VAL A 293 5.91 23.34 -7.99
CA VAL A 293 5.56 24.08 -6.76
C VAL A 293 4.13 23.80 -6.29
N THR A 294 3.18 23.53 -7.21
CA THR A 294 1.82 23.12 -6.83
C THR A 294 1.77 21.71 -6.23
N GLU A 295 2.49 20.75 -6.79
CA GLU A 295 2.47 19.37 -6.29
C GLU A 295 3.28 19.19 -5.00
N ALA A 296 4.37 19.95 -4.82
CA ALA A 296 5.03 20.07 -3.52
C ALA A 296 4.07 20.57 -2.42
N LYS A 297 3.24 21.57 -2.73
CA LYS A 297 2.21 22.07 -1.81
C LYS A 297 1.07 21.07 -1.58
N ARG A 298 0.63 20.35 -2.62
CA ARG A 298 -0.41 19.31 -2.51
C ARG A 298 0.05 18.16 -1.61
N ALA A 299 1.24 17.63 -1.86
CA ALA A 299 1.86 16.56 -1.05
C ALA A 299 2.22 16.99 0.39
N GLY A 300 2.06 18.28 0.73
CA GLY A 300 2.25 18.78 2.08
C GLY A 300 3.72 18.95 2.47
N ALA A 301 4.58 19.36 1.54
CA ALA A 301 5.88 19.94 1.88
C ALA A 301 5.67 21.28 2.60
N ALA A 302 6.63 21.72 3.41
CA ALA A 302 6.56 22.97 4.15
C ALA A 302 7.12 24.17 3.37
N ALA A 303 8.15 23.95 2.54
CA ALA A 303 8.73 24.97 1.67
C ALA A 303 9.30 24.39 0.37
N PHE A 304 9.45 25.26 -0.64
CA PHE A 304 9.96 24.93 -1.97
C PHE A 304 10.81 26.09 -2.51
N THR A 305 12.00 25.82 -3.02
CA THR A 305 12.82 26.82 -3.69
C THR A 305 12.56 26.83 -5.19
N PHE A 306 12.15 27.99 -5.71
CA PHE A 306 12.31 28.32 -7.12
C PHE A 306 13.81 28.46 -7.43
N HIS A 307 14.43 27.35 -7.85
CA HIS A 307 15.85 27.23 -8.13
C HIS A 307 16.13 27.51 -9.63
N PHE A 308 17.07 28.42 -9.94
CA PHE A 308 17.35 28.85 -11.31
C PHE A 308 18.74 29.47 -11.46
N SER A 309 19.37 29.24 -12.61
CA SER A 309 20.74 29.63 -12.95
C SER A 309 21.01 31.15 -12.92
N GLY A 310 20.00 31.97 -13.22
CA GLY A 310 20.10 33.44 -13.28
C GLY A 310 20.54 34.13 -11.98
N SER A 311 20.63 33.39 -10.87
CA SER A 311 21.11 33.86 -9.56
C SER A 311 22.50 33.32 -9.15
N PHE A 312 23.18 32.57 -10.03
CA PHE A 312 24.50 31.96 -9.79
C PHE A 312 25.67 32.93 -10.01
N SER A 313 25.46 34.01 -10.76
CA SER A 313 26.37 35.15 -10.90
C SER A 313 25.51 36.40 -11.06
N LEU A 314 25.48 37.24 -10.02
CA LEU A 314 24.87 38.56 -10.08
C LEU A 314 25.95 39.59 -10.41
N ASP A 315 27.11 39.58 -9.76
CA ASP A 315 28.25 40.47 -10.08
C ASP A 315 27.84 41.96 -10.22
N GLY A 316 27.02 42.45 -9.29
CA GLY A 316 26.50 43.83 -9.27
C GLY A 316 25.26 44.07 -10.17
N ARG A 317 24.82 43.07 -10.95
CA ARG A 317 23.52 43.11 -11.65
C ARG A 317 22.35 43.03 -10.66
N SER A 318 21.15 43.37 -11.13
CA SER A 318 19.90 43.06 -10.44
C SER A 318 19.39 41.69 -10.88
N LEU A 319 18.76 40.96 -9.96
CA LEU A 319 18.20 39.64 -10.18
C LEU A 319 17.23 39.62 -11.37
N GLN A 320 16.37 40.64 -11.46
CA GLN A 320 15.38 40.78 -12.53
C GLN A 320 16.01 40.83 -13.94
N ALA A 321 17.24 41.34 -14.07
CA ALA A 321 17.94 41.44 -15.36
C ALA A 321 18.58 40.10 -15.81
N SER A 322 18.62 39.09 -14.93
CA SER A 322 19.17 37.76 -15.21
C SER A 322 18.10 36.68 -15.41
N LEU A 323 16.80 37.04 -15.45
CA LEU A 323 15.69 36.09 -15.63
C LEU A 323 15.38 35.88 -17.12
N GLY A 324 15.38 34.63 -17.57
CA GLY A 324 14.89 34.25 -18.90
C GLY A 324 13.36 34.30 -19.02
N SER A 325 12.85 33.88 -20.18
CA SER A 325 11.40 33.84 -20.45
C SER A 325 10.68 32.78 -19.61
N VAL A 326 11.35 31.66 -19.31
CA VAL A 326 10.80 30.55 -18.51
C VAL A 326 10.55 31.01 -17.08
N GLU A 327 11.55 31.62 -16.45
CA GLU A 327 11.54 32.11 -15.07
C GLU A 327 10.57 33.27 -14.90
N GLN A 328 10.54 34.21 -15.84
CA GLN A 328 9.53 35.26 -15.86
C GLN A 328 8.11 34.67 -16.01
N GLY A 329 7.94 33.63 -16.84
CA GLY A 329 6.68 32.91 -16.98
C GLY A 329 6.21 32.25 -15.69
N PHE A 330 7.11 31.57 -14.97
CA PHE A 330 6.83 31.00 -13.64
C PHE A 330 6.42 32.10 -12.65
N LEU A 331 7.28 33.11 -12.47
CA LEU A 331 7.07 34.19 -11.49
C LEU A 331 5.79 35.01 -11.75
N ASN A 332 5.31 35.06 -12.99
CA ASN A 332 4.06 35.72 -13.36
C ASN A 332 2.80 34.87 -13.15
N SER A 333 2.92 33.56 -12.89
CA SER A 333 1.77 32.62 -12.90
C SER A 333 1.66 31.74 -11.66
N PHE A 334 2.76 31.32 -11.03
CA PHE A 334 2.73 30.29 -9.97
C PHE A 334 1.80 30.65 -8.81
N GLN A 335 1.79 31.91 -8.36
CA GLN A 335 0.98 32.36 -7.24
C GLN A 335 -0.53 32.17 -7.46
N ALA A 336 -1.01 32.29 -8.71
CA ALA A 336 -2.42 32.11 -9.05
C ALA A 336 -2.83 30.62 -8.94
N SER A 337 -2.03 29.72 -9.51
CA SER A 337 -2.23 28.26 -9.41
C SER A 337 -2.10 27.78 -7.96
N LEU A 338 -1.06 28.24 -7.27
CA LEU A 338 -0.79 27.92 -5.87
C LEU A 338 -1.90 28.41 -4.91
N GLY A 339 -2.66 29.42 -5.33
CA GLY A 339 -3.86 29.89 -4.61
C GLY A 339 -5.07 28.95 -4.72
N GLN A 340 -5.16 28.13 -5.77
CA GLN A 340 -6.21 27.10 -5.92
C GLN A 340 -5.85 25.80 -5.19
N ILE A 341 -4.56 25.51 -5.04
CA ILE A 341 -4.09 24.32 -4.33
C ILE A 341 -4.14 24.55 -2.82
N ALA A 342 -4.98 23.80 -2.12
CA ALA A 342 -4.95 23.72 -0.67
C ALA A 342 -3.68 22.98 -0.21
N TRP A 343 -3.07 23.48 0.86
CA TRP A 343 -1.82 22.94 1.40
C TRP A 343 -2.09 21.64 2.14
N GLY A 344 -1.44 20.55 1.73
CA GLY A 344 -1.67 19.24 2.33
C GLY A 344 -3.09 18.69 2.18
N ILE A 345 -3.86 19.10 1.16
CA ILE A 345 -5.05 18.32 0.80
C ILE A 345 -4.61 16.99 0.22
N ALA A 346 -5.17 15.94 0.81
CA ALA A 346 -5.02 14.55 0.42
C ALA A 346 -5.23 14.34 -1.09
N GLY A 347 -4.16 13.99 -1.80
CA GLY A 347 -4.26 12.89 -2.77
C GLY A 347 -4.40 11.62 -1.94
N THR A 348 -5.64 11.29 -1.55
CA THR A 348 -6.09 10.19 -0.66
C THR A 348 -5.42 10.00 0.71
N GLY A 349 -4.27 10.61 1.00
CA GLY A 349 -3.62 10.64 2.31
C GLY A 349 -3.94 11.91 3.13
N GLY A 350 -4.86 11.81 4.08
CA GLY A 350 -5.10 12.83 5.12
C GLY A 350 -5.53 12.16 6.43
N GLY A 351 -5.50 12.82 7.60
CA GLY A 351 -5.08 14.18 7.92
C GLY A 351 -5.34 14.44 9.42
N GLY A 352 -4.30 14.68 10.20
CA GLY A 352 -4.34 14.60 11.67
C GLY A 352 -4.94 15.82 12.39
N GLY A 353 -6.27 15.99 12.39
CA GLY A 353 -6.94 17.10 13.07
C GLY A 353 -8.29 16.75 13.72
N GLY A 354 -8.50 15.47 14.05
CA GLY A 354 -9.83 14.93 14.37
C GLY A 354 -10.18 13.62 13.67
N GLY A 355 -9.20 12.95 13.03
CA GLY A 355 -9.35 11.54 12.67
C GLY A 355 -9.73 10.71 13.91
N ALA A 356 -10.56 9.69 13.72
CA ALA A 356 -10.98 8.81 14.81
C ALA A 356 -9.75 8.32 15.58
N ARG A 357 -9.80 8.33 16.92
CA ARG A 357 -8.69 7.81 17.71
C ARG A 357 -8.63 6.30 17.51
N VAL A 358 -7.56 5.82 16.92
CA VAL A 358 -7.37 4.38 16.67
C VAL A 358 -6.19 3.93 17.49
N ILE A 359 -6.45 3.13 18.51
CA ILE A 359 -5.45 2.23 19.09
C ILE A 359 -5.16 1.17 18.00
N SER A 360 -3.95 1.19 17.47
CA SER A 360 -3.43 0.19 16.53
C SER A 360 -2.72 -0.97 17.24
N GLY A 361 -2.36 -0.80 18.52
CA GLY A 361 -1.80 -1.88 19.34
C GLY A 361 -1.70 -1.49 20.82
N ILE A 362 -1.62 -2.49 21.70
CA ILE A 362 -1.22 -2.30 23.10
C ILE A 362 -0.06 -3.25 23.40
N VAL A 363 1.03 -2.70 23.96
CA VAL A 363 2.28 -3.42 24.20
C VAL A 363 2.73 -3.24 25.66
N PRO A 364 2.82 -4.31 26.47
CA PRO A 364 2.26 -5.63 26.21
C PRO A 364 0.71 -5.60 26.35
N SER A 365 0.01 -6.39 25.55
CA SER A 365 -1.46 -6.54 25.58
C SER A 365 -1.98 -7.26 26.83
N SER A 366 -1.09 -7.90 27.58
CA SER A 366 -1.31 -8.46 28.91
C SER A 366 -0.20 -7.97 29.85
N ALA A 367 -0.54 -7.42 31.02
CA ALA A 367 0.46 -6.86 31.93
C ALA A 367 0.05 -7.01 33.41
N GLN A 368 1.00 -7.24 34.30
CA GLN A 368 0.73 -7.32 35.74
C GLN A 368 0.53 -5.93 36.36
N VAL A 369 -0.10 -5.87 37.54
CA VAL A 369 -0.19 -4.66 38.37
C VAL A 369 1.21 -4.05 38.57
N GLY A 370 1.34 -2.74 38.32
CA GLY A 370 2.60 -2.00 38.41
C GLY A 370 3.44 -1.99 37.13
N ALA A 371 3.09 -2.75 36.09
CA ALA A 371 3.77 -2.70 34.80
C ALA A 371 3.31 -1.48 33.96
N THR A 372 4.21 -0.89 33.18
CA THR A 372 3.86 0.17 32.21
C THR A 372 3.41 -0.45 30.89
N VAL A 373 2.26 -0.01 30.40
CA VAL A 373 1.56 -0.48 29.21
C VAL A 373 1.53 0.63 28.18
N VAL A 374 1.99 0.32 26.98
CA VAL A 374 2.24 1.25 25.87
C VAL A 374 1.13 1.08 24.82
N ILE A 375 0.19 2.02 24.79
CA ILE A 375 -0.93 2.05 23.85
C ILE A 375 -0.47 2.80 22.60
N ARG A 376 -0.33 2.10 21.47
CA ARG A 376 0.06 2.67 20.16
C ARG A 376 -1.16 2.92 19.29
N GLY A 377 -1.08 3.93 18.43
CA GLY A 377 -2.22 4.37 17.65
C GLY A 377 -2.03 5.69 16.91
N SER A 378 -3.14 6.37 16.67
CA SER A 378 -3.22 7.72 16.10
C SER A 378 -4.19 8.59 16.90
N ASN A 379 -3.86 9.88 17.02
CA ASN A 379 -4.66 10.91 17.71
C ASN A 379 -4.98 10.61 19.20
N LEU A 380 -4.15 9.80 19.87
CA LEU A 380 -4.32 9.37 21.25
C LEU A 380 -4.19 10.52 22.28
N SER A 381 -4.50 10.25 23.55
CA SER A 381 -4.51 11.27 24.63
C SER A 381 -4.13 10.66 25.98
N ALA A 382 -3.69 11.48 26.94
CA ALA A 382 -3.21 10.99 28.23
C ALA A 382 -4.29 10.28 29.10
N THR A 383 -5.57 10.42 28.78
CA THR A 383 -6.67 9.80 29.55
C THR A 383 -6.98 8.40 29.03
N VAL A 384 -6.72 7.40 29.87
CA VAL A 384 -6.98 5.97 29.59
C VAL A 384 -8.23 5.51 30.36
N GLN A 385 -9.21 4.99 29.63
CA GLN A 385 -10.49 4.54 30.16
C GLN A 385 -10.55 3.01 30.04
N ILE A 386 -10.78 2.33 31.16
CA ILE A 386 -10.71 0.86 31.24
C ILE A 386 -12.06 0.33 31.69
N PHE A 387 -12.64 -0.57 30.89
CA PHE A 387 -13.97 -1.15 31.11
C PHE A 387 -13.83 -2.64 31.43
N ASN A 388 -14.49 -3.12 32.47
CA ASN A 388 -14.56 -4.56 32.75
C ASN A 388 -15.67 -5.26 31.94
N SER A 389 -15.77 -6.59 32.03
CA SER A 389 -16.77 -7.40 31.32
C SER A 389 -18.24 -7.08 31.67
N ALA A 390 -18.50 -6.38 32.78
CA ALA A 390 -19.83 -5.87 33.14
C ALA A 390 -20.09 -4.43 32.64
N GLY A 391 -19.19 -3.86 31.84
CA GLY A 391 -19.26 -2.49 31.33
C GLY A 391 -18.94 -1.40 32.35
N ALA A 392 -18.54 -1.75 33.58
CA ALA A 392 -18.15 -0.77 34.59
C ALA A 392 -16.79 -0.15 34.23
N ARG A 393 -16.73 1.19 34.24
CA ARG A 393 -15.58 1.98 33.77
C ARG A 393 -14.77 2.56 34.92
N SER A 394 -13.48 2.21 34.95
CA SER A 394 -12.43 2.96 35.66
C SER A 394 -11.71 3.92 34.70
N THR A 395 -11.03 4.94 35.21
CA THR A 395 -10.36 5.95 34.37
C THR A 395 -9.09 6.45 35.05
N TYR A 396 -7.98 6.39 34.33
CA TYR A 396 -6.63 6.66 34.83
C TYR A 396 -5.90 7.62 33.87
N LEU A 397 -4.86 8.27 34.39
CA LEU A 397 -4.05 9.23 33.64
C LEU A 397 -2.67 8.64 33.36
N GLY A 398 -2.33 8.51 32.09
CA GLY A 398 -1.00 8.16 31.59
C GLY A 398 -0.24 9.38 31.07
N SER A 399 0.75 9.12 30.21
CA SER A 399 1.51 10.12 29.46
C SER A 399 1.43 9.81 27.96
N THR A 400 1.31 10.83 27.11
CA THR A 400 1.25 10.68 25.65
C THR A 400 2.46 11.33 25.00
N ASN A 401 3.00 10.70 23.97
CA ASN A 401 4.11 11.25 23.18
C ASN A 401 3.66 12.51 22.39
N ALA A 402 4.61 13.35 21.97
CA ALA A 402 4.31 14.60 21.28
C ALA A 402 3.52 14.41 19.97
N SER A 403 3.65 13.24 19.33
CA SER A 403 2.96 12.88 18.07
C SER A 403 1.53 12.37 18.26
N ALA A 404 1.04 12.20 19.49
CA ALA A 404 -0.23 11.53 19.80
C ALA A 404 -0.36 10.11 19.21
N THR A 405 0.76 9.42 18.97
CA THR A 405 0.80 8.05 18.45
C THR A 405 1.08 6.99 19.52
N GLU A 406 1.49 7.40 20.71
CA GLU A 406 1.79 6.48 21.81
C GLU A 406 1.34 7.09 23.15
N THR A 407 0.54 6.36 23.93
CA THR A 407 0.10 6.70 25.28
C THR A 407 0.47 5.60 26.25
N GLN A 408 1.32 5.91 27.22
CA GLN A 408 1.80 4.97 28.22
C GLN A 408 1.04 5.17 29.54
N PHE A 409 0.58 4.10 30.18
CA PHE A 409 0.03 4.16 31.54
C PHE A 409 0.52 2.97 32.36
N THR A 410 0.63 3.12 33.68
CA THR A 410 0.99 2.02 34.58
C THR A 410 -0.27 1.33 35.07
N VAL A 411 -0.31 -0.01 35.03
CA VAL A 411 -1.45 -0.81 35.53
C VAL A 411 -1.62 -0.54 37.03
N PRO A 412 -2.76 0.01 37.47
CA PRO A 412 -2.92 0.44 38.85
C PRO A 412 -3.42 -0.71 39.74
N ALA A 413 -3.05 -0.68 41.02
CA ALA A 413 -3.26 -1.79 41.95
C ALA A 413 -4.72 -1.99 42.42
N ASP A 414 -5.63 -1.11 42.03
CA ASP A 414 -7.08 -1.25 42.18
C ASP A 414 -7.74 -1.99 41.00
N LEU A 415 -7.00 -2.32 39.93
CA LEU A 415 -7.49 -3.15 38.84
C LEU A 415 -7.15 -4.64 39.11
N PRO A 416 -8.13 -5.50 39.48
CA PRO A 416 -7.88 -6.91 39.72
C PRO A 416 -7.57 -7.66 38.41
N ALA A 417 -6.90 -8.81 38.50
CA ALA A 417 -6.57 -9.63 37.35
C ALA A 417 -7.82 -10.09 36.56
N GLY A 418 -7.73 -10.05 35.23
CA GLY A 418 -8.85 -10.36 34.33
C GLY A 418 -8.81 -9.58 33.01
N ASN A 419 -9.83 -9.80 32.18
CA ASN A 419 -9.94 -9.19 30.85
C ASN A 419 -10.71 -7.87 30.91
N TYR A 420 -10.15 -6.86 30.24
CA TYR A 420 -10.67 -5.51 30.15
C TYR A 420 -10.70 -5.02 28.69
N THR A 421 -11.49 -3.98 28.45
CA THR A 421 -11.41 -3.18 27.23
C THR A 421 -10.81 -1.83 27.56
N ILE A 422 -9.73 -1.46 26.87
CA ILE A 422 -9.15 -0.11 26.93
C ILE A 422 -9.72 0.75 25.81
N LYS A 423 -9.99 2.01 26.15
CA LYS A 423 -10.18 3.12 25.22
C LYS A 423 -9.36 4.32 25.67
N VAL A 424 -8.90 5.12 24.71
CA VAL A 424 -8.12 6.33 24.98
C VAL A 424 -8.86 7.55 24.46
N GLY A 425 -9.01 8.57 25.30
CA GLY A 425 -9.71 9.80 24.91
C GLY A 425 -9.96 10.75 26.09
N PRO A 426 -9.91 12.08 25.86
CA PRO A 426 -9.95 13.09 26.91
C PRO A 426 -11.33 13.26 27.57
N THR A 427 -12.40 12.72 26.96
CA THR A 427 -13.76 12.73 27.53
C THR A 427 -14.44 11.37 27.33
N LEU A 428 -15.67 11.19 27.83
CA LEU A 428 -16.39 9.91 27.76
C LEU A 428 -16.99 9.60 26.38
N THR A 429 -17.21 10.63 25.55
CA THR A 429 -17.79 10.53 24.21
C THR A 429 -16.76 10.68 23.09
N ASP A 430 -15.59 11.22 23.42
CA ASP A 430 -14.50 11.51 22.50
C ASP A 430 -13.34 10.53 22.77
N VAL A 431 -13.55 9.26 22.37
CA VAL A 431 -12.69 8.10 22.72
C VAL A 431 -12.35 7.24 21.51
N SER A 432 -11.34 6.40 21.66
CA SER A 432 -10.90 5.48 20.61
C SER A 432 -11.84 4.30 20.34
N ASN A 433 -11.49 3.55 19.29
CA ASN A 433 -11.85 2.13 19.19
C ASN A 433 -11.54 1.37 20.49
N ALA A 434 -12.28 0.29 20.72
CA ALA A 434 -12.01 -0.65 21.79
C ALA A 434 -10.78 -1.49 21.46
N PHE A 435 -9.84 -1.62 22.40
CA PHE A 435 -8.73 -2.57 22.30
C PHE A 435 -8.72 -3.50 23.52
N GLY A 436 -8.46 -4.79 23.29
CA GLY A 436 -8.42 -5.79 24.36
C GLY A 436 -7.16 -5.64 25.23
N PHE A 437 -7.32 -5.71 26.54
CA PHE A 437 -6.21 -5.64 27.48
C PHE A 437 -6.45 -6.56 28.69
N VAL A 438 -5.43 -7.30 29.10
CA VAL A 438 -5.51 -8.23 30.24
C VAL A 438 -4.64 -7.72 31.39
N VAL A 439 -5.20 -7.67 32.60
CA VAL A 439 -4.35 -7.58 33.80
C VAL A 439 -3.98 -8.99 34.23
N ALA A 440 -2.70 -9.31 34.12
CA ALA A 440 -2.15 -10.58 34.53
C ALA A 440 -2.03 -10.67 36.06
N GLY A 441 -2.23 -11.88 36.61
CA GLY A 441 -1.93 -12.17 38.01
C GLY A 441 -0.44 -12.07 38.28
N THR A 442 -0.06 -11.65 39.49
CA THR A 442 1.34 -11.47 39.90
C THR A 442 2.10 -12.80 39.94
N GLY A 443 3.23 -12.85 39.25
CA GLY A 443 4.15 -14.00 39.22
C GLY A 443 5.48 -13.59 38.57
N ASP A 444 6.60 -13.93 39.22
CA ASP A 444 7.86 -13.20 39.05
C ASP A 444 8.79 -13.77 37.96
N GLY A 445 9.57 -12.87 37.32
CA GLY A 445 11.02 -13.10 37.20
C GLY A 445 11.64 -13.45 35.83
N ASP A 446 12.05 -12.39 35.12
CA ASP A 446 13.22 -12.33 34.23
C ASP A 446 13.13 -12.92 32.79
N GLY A 447 14.09 -12.51 31.95
CA GLY A 447 13.89 -12.30 30.52
C GLY A 447 14.26 -13.43 29.54
N GLY A 448 13.60 -13.38 28.38
CA GLY A 448 13.70 -14.35 27.28
C GLY A 448 12.46 -15.24 27.20
N GLY A 449 12.01 -15.56 25.99
CA GLY A 449 10.94 -16.55 25.78
C GLY A 449 11.46 -17.93 26.19
N ALA A 450 11.12 -18.36 27.41
CA ALA A 450 11.69 -19.55 28.03
C ALA A 450 10.76 -20.76 27.88
N ALA A 451 11.08 -21.63 26.91
CA ALA A 451 10.43 -22.92 26.73
C ALA A 451 10.64 -23.82 27.97
N THR A 452 9.63 -23.87 28.83
CA THR A 452 9.71 -24.50 30.15
C THR A 452 9.26 -25.96 30.06
N VAL A 453 10.14 -26.90 30.36
CA VAL A 453 9.79 -28.33 30.39
C VAL A 453 8.92 -28.60 31.61
N ILE A 454 7.62 -28.83 31.38
CA ILE A 454 6.61 -29.11 32.40
C ILE A 454 6.77 -30.52 32.95
N ALA A 455 7.03 -31.50 32.08
CA ALA A 455 7.15 -32.90 32.45
C ALA A 455 8.12 -33.64 31.53
N ARG A 456 8.70 -34.72 32.05
CA ARG A 456 9.40 -35.76 31.28
C ARG A 456 8.99 -37.13 31.80
N LYS A 457 8.89 -38.12 30.91
CA LYS A 457 8.48 -39.48 31.25
C LYS A 457 9.07 -40.50 30.28
N ASP A 458 9.82 -41.46 30.81
CA ASP A 458 10.31 -42.60 30.06
C ASP A 458 9.26 -43.73 30.15
N LEU A 459 8.84 -44.27 29.00
CA LEU A 459 7.85 -45.36 28.91
C LEU A 459 8.50 -46.77 28.89
N GLY A 460 9.82 -46.84 29.04
CA GLY A 460 10.58 -48.09 28.96
C GLY A 460 10.83 -48.54 27.52
N ALA A 461 11.03 -49.85 27.33
CA ALA A 461 11.43 -50.43 26.05
C ALA A 461 10.35 -50.27 24.96
N GLY A 462 10.71 -49.73 23.80
CA GLY A 462 9.79 -49.48 22.68
C GLY A 462 10.43 -48.72 21.53
N VAL A 463 9.68 -48.62 20.43
CA VAL A 463 10.14 -47.98 19.18
C VAL A 463 8.99 -47.22 18.50
N PHE A 464 9.33 -46.27 17.63
CA PHE A 464 8.42 -45.45 16.80
C PHE A 464 7.20 -44.91 17.57
N PRO A 465 7.41 -44.03 18.58
CA PRO A 465 6.31 -43.32 19.19
C PRO A 465 5.80 -42.21 18.25
N ASP A 466 4.49 -41.95 18.28
CA ASP A 466 3.89 -40.74 17.70
C ASP A 466 2.86 -40.17 18.67
N VAL A 467 2.56 -38.86 18.58
CA VAL A 467 1.78 -38.12 19.57
C VAL A 467 0.79 -37.14 18.94
N THR A 468 -0.39 -36.99 19.54
CA THR A 468 -1.36 -35.93 19.19
C THR A 468 -2.13 -35.41 20.42
N PHE A 469 -2.85 -34.30 20.28
CA PHE A 469 -3.72 -33.76 21.32
C PHE A 469 -5.19 -34.00 20.97
N TYR A 470 -5.95 -34.62 21.87
CA TYR A 470 -7.37 -34.91 21.65
C TYR A 470 -8.14 -35.01 22.97
N MET A 471 -9.32 -34.38 23.03
CA MET A 471 -10.19 -34.29 24.22
C MET A 471 -9.44 -33.89 25.51
N GLY A 472 -8.56 -32.88 25.43
CA GLY A 472 -7.84 -32.34 26.59
C GLY A 472 -6.67 -33.21 27.08
N ARG A 473 -6.23 -34.20 26.29
CA ARG A 473 -5.23 -35.21 26.68
C ARG A 473 -4.19 -35.41 25.59
N TRP A 474 -2.98 -35.79 25.99
CA TRP A 474 -1.96 -36.29 25.07
C TRP A 474 -2.24 -37.75 24.75
N TRP A 475 -2.39 -38.07 23.47
CA TRP A 475 -2.53 -39.44 22.98
C TRP A 475 -1.22 -39.87 22.32
N VAL A 476 -0.70 -41.04 22.68
CA VAL A 476 0.59 -41.54 22.22
C VAL A 476 0.45 -42.96 21.74
N ALA A 477 0.78 -43.21 20.48
CA ALA A 477 0.85 -44.54 19.89
C ALA A 477 2.31 -45.00 19.88
N VAL A 478 2.60 -46.22 20.35
CA VAL A 478 3.98 -46.72 20.53
C VAL A 478 4.06 -48.25 20.45
N GLN A 479 5.10 -48.77 19.78
CA GLN A 479 5.33 -50.22 19.68
C GLN A 479 6.20 -50.70 20.86
N GLN A 480 5.67 -51.57 21.72
CA GLN A 480 6.35 -52.13 22.90
C GLN A 480 5.97 -53.61 23.10
N ASP A 481 6.90 -54.47 23.48
CA ASP A 481 6.62 -55.87 23.93
C ASP A 481 5.67 -56.70 23.02
N ARG A 482 5.81 -56.60 21.69
CA ARG A 482 4.91 -57.21 20.68
C ARG A 482 3.46 -56.72 20.73
N LEU A 483 3.26 -55.49 21.17
CA LEU A 483 2.02 -54.74 21.08
C LEU A 483 2.28 -53.40 20.36
N LEU A 484 1.26 -52.91 19.65
CA LEU A 484 1.10 -51.48 19.43
C LEU A 484 0.16 -50.97 20.52
N ASN A 485 0.65 -50.12 21.41
CA ASN A 485 -0.12 -49.54 22.51
C ASN A 485 -0.54 -48.10 22.14
N LEU A 486 -1.79 -47.76 22.41
CA LEU A 486 -2.30 -46.39 22.41
C LEU A 486 -2.55 -45.99 23.87
N TYR A 487 -1.74 -45.06 24.36
CA TYR A 487 -1.89 -44.46 25.68
C TYR A 487 -2.57 -43.10 25.58
N SER A 488 -3.29 -42.70 26.64
CA SER A 488 -3.62 -41.30 26.88
C SER A 488 -3.04 -40.83 28.23
N PHE A 489 -2.66 -39.55 28.30
CA PHE A 489 -2.09 -38.91 29.49
C PHE A 489 -2.80 -37.58 29.79
N ALA A 490 -2.74 -37.15 31.05
CA ALA A 490 -2.98 -35.75 31.39
C ALA A 490 -1.88 -34.85 30.79
N ALA A 491 -2.13 -33.53 30.76
CA ALA A 491 -1.24 -32.55 30.15
C ALA A 491 0.19 -32.53 30.72
N ASP A 492 0.38 -33.03 31.95
CA ASP A 492 1.65 -33.14 32.68
C ASP A 492 2.26 -34.56 32.65
N LEU A 493 1.82 -35.42 31.73
CA LEU A 493 2.21 -36.83 31.59
C LEU A 493 1.83 -37.75 32.78
N THR A 494 1.01 -37.26 33.72
CA THR A 494 0.33 -38.08 34.74
C THR A 494 -0.91 -38.78 34.16
N ASP A 495 -1.67 -39.51 34.99
CA ASP A 495 -2.91 -40.21 34.61
C ASP A 495 -2.80 -41.02 33.30
N GLN A 496 -1.73 -41.84 33.20
CA GLN A 496 -1.52 -42.71 32.05
C GLN A 496 -2.56 -43.81 32.02
N LYS A 497 -3.29 -43.88 30.91
CA LYS A 497 -4.28 -44.92 30.61
C LYS A 497 -3.86 -45.67 29.37
N THR A 498 -3.99 -46.99 29.40
CA THR A 498 -3.92 -47.83 28.19
C THR A 498 -5.32 -47.86 27.58
N GLU A 499 -5.51 -47.18 26.46
CA GLU A 499 -6.82 -47.05 25.83
C GLU A 499 -7.08 -48.23 24.88
N VAL A 500 -6.08 -48.60 24.07
CA VAL A 500 -6.11 -49.78 23.19
C VAL A 500 -4.72 -50.41 23.11
N SER A 501 -4.67 -51.74 22.99
CA SER A 501 -3.46 -52.49 22.66
C SER A 501 -3.76 -53.50 21.54
N TRP A 502 -3.04 -53.41 20.42
CA TRP A 502 -3.14 -54.38 19.32
C TRP A 502 -1.96 -55.36 19.36
N PRO A 503 -2.19 -56.69 19.26
CA PRO A 503 -1.12 -57.67 19.04
C PRO A 503 -0.30 -57.34 17.79
N TYR A 504 1.02 -57.47 17.89
CA TYR A 504 1.96 -57.11 16.84
C TYR A 504 3.10 -58.14 16.80
N ASN A 505 3.09 -59.08 15.85
CA ASN A 505 3.95 -60.28 15.97
C ASN A 505 5.37 -60.01 15.47
N GLU A 506 5.51 -59.50 14.24
CA GLU A 506 6.78 -59.23 13.57
C GLU A 506 6.78 -57.91 12.76
N GLY A 507 7.97 -57.31 12.56
CA GLY A 507 8.15 -56.07 11.80
C GLY A 507 8.13 -54.77 12.63
N LEU A 508 7.93 -53.63 11.95
CA LEU A 508 7.97 -52.28 12.53
C LEU A 508 6.66 -51.54 12.22
N ALA A 509 5.99 -51.00 13.23
CA ALA A 509 4.60 -50.52 13.16
C ALA A 509 4.41 -49.13 12.54
N PHE A 510 5.38 -48.21 12.70
CA PHE A 510 5.32 -46.82 12.21
C PHE A 510 3.93 -46.14 12.40
N PRO A 511 3.45 -45.97 13.65
CA PRO A 511 2.18 -45.31 13.90
C PRO A 511 2.20 -43.83 13.51
N ARG A 512 1.01 -43.33 13.15
CA ARG A 512 0.71 -41.94 12.78
C ARG A 512 -0.69 -41.54 13.29
N LEU A 513 -0.75 -40.62 14.25
CA LEU A 513 -1.97 -40.11 14.88
C LEU A 513 -2.41 -38.79 14.24
N THR A 514 -3.71 -38.62 14.07
CA THR A 514 -4.27 -37.32 13.64
C THR A 514 -5.71 -37.15 14.13
N VAL A 515 -6.20 -35.91 14.15
CA VAL A 515 -7.59 -35.57 14.51
C VAL A 515 -8.24 -34.92 13.29
N HIS A 516 -9.42 -35.42 12.89
CA HIS A 516 -10.18 -34.90 11.76
C HIS A 516 -11.67 -35.23 11.96
N GLU A 517 -12.56 -34.30 11.61
CA GLU A 517 -14.01 -34.38 11.92
C GLU A 517 -14.27 -34.75 13.39
N ASN A 518 -13.54 -34.08 14.30
CA ASN A 518 -13.57 -34.32 15.74
C ASN A 518 -13.34 -35.79 16.18
N ILE A 519 -12.76 -36.63 15.31
CA ILE A 519 -12.45 -38.04 15.56
C ILE A 519 -10.94 -38.21 15.64
N LEU A 520 -10.47 -39.00 16.60
CA LEU A 520 -9.08 -39.47 16.65
C LEU A 520 -8.88 -40.65 15.69
N TRP A 521 -7.88 -40.52 14.81
CA TRP A 521 -7.47 -41.52 13.84
C TRP A 521 -6.05 -42.01 14.12
N LEU A 522 -5.81 -43.30 13.89
CA LEU A 522 -4.47 -43.92 13.92
C LEU A 522 -4.23 -44.70 12.63
N ALA A 523 -3.27 -44.25 11.83
CA ALA A 523 -2.73 -45.03 10.72
C ALA A 523 -1.46 -45.78 11.19
N TYR A 524 -1.33 -47.06 10.87
CA TYR A 524 -0.20 -47.89 11.32
C TYR A 524 -0.01 -49.11 10.42
N ARG A 525 1.21 -49.63 10.30
CA ARG A 525 1.46 -50.93 9.65
C ARG A 525 1.15 -52.08 10.61
N SER A 526 0.69 -53.22 10.10
CA SER A 526 0.51 -54.46 10.86
C SER A 526 0.66 -55.70 9.97
N ASP A 527 1.27 -56.74 10.54
CA ASP A 527 1.69 -58.01 9.94
C ASP A 527 0.62 -59.14 10.01
N ASN A 528 -0.34 -59.01 10.93
CA ASN A 528 -1.22 -60.04 11.51
C ASN A 528 -1.97 -61.02 10.56
N LEU A 529 -1.92 -60.84 9.25
CA LEU A 529 -2.59 -61.70 8.26
C LEU A 529 -1.69 -62.11 7.07
N GLY A 530 -0.36 -61.97 7.20
CA GLY A 530 0.61 -62.50 6.22
C GLY A 530 1.18 -61.47 5.23
N GLY A 531 1.26 -60.20 5.61
CA GLY A 531 1.88 -59.15 4.80
C GLY A 531 1.98 -57.82 5.53
N ASP A 532 2.98 -57.01 5.16
CA ASP A 532 3.16 -55.63 5.61
C ASP A 532 2.00 -54.76 5.14
N TRP A 533 0.94 -54.61 5.94
CA TRP A 533 -0.28 -53.90 5.55
C TRP A 533 -0.59 -52.69 6.42
N VAL A 534 -0.88 -51.56 5.77
CA VAL A 534 -1.32 -50.34 6.46
C VAL A 534 -2.78 -50.46 6.87
N ARG A 535 -3.03 -50.16 8.14
CA ARG A 535 -4.33 -50.11 8.78
C ARG A 535 -4.68 -48.67 9.09
N LEU A 536 -5.97 -48.37 9.07
CA LEU A 536 -6.53 -47.11 9.54
C LEU A 536 -7.59 -47.42 10.58
N TRP A 537 -7.38 -46.93 11.80
CA TRP A 537 -8.32 -47.04 12.91
C TRP A 537 -8.92 -45.68 13.26
N ARG A 538 -10.18 -45.69 13.74
CA ARG A 538 -10.90 -44.51 14.25
C ARG A 538 -11.53 -44.81 15.61
N LEU A 539 -11.40 -43.87 16.55
CA LEU A 539 -11.79 -44.05 17.96
C LEU A 539 -13.30 -44.21 18.17
N ASP A 540 -14.11 -43.43 17.45
CA ASP A 540 -15.56 -43.29 17.62
C ASP A 540 -16.37 -44.59 17.44
N THR A 541 -15.93 -45.43 16.51
CA THR A 541 -16.53 -46.73 16.16
C THR A 541 -15.64 -47.90 16.50
N GLY A 542 -14.37 -47.65 16.85
CA GLY A 542 -13.33 -48.67 17.02
C GLY A 542 -12.96 -49.44 15.74
N ALA A 543 -13.48 -49.04 14.58
CA ALA A 543 -13.30 -49.75 13.32
C ALA A 543 -11.85 -49.71 12.84
N VAL A 544 -11.38 -50.82 12.24
CA VAL A 544 -10.05 -50.94 11.62
C VAL A 544 -10.22 -51.31 10.14
N GLU A 545 -9.83 -50.41 9.25
CA GLU A 545 -9.74 -50.65 7.81
C GLU A 545 -8.38 -51.25 7.42
N ASN A 546 -8.28 -51.85 6.23
CA ASN A 546 -7.02 -52.30 5.62
C ASN A 546 -6.82 -51.57 4.29
N LEU A 547 -5.74 -50.79 4.19
CA LEU A 547 -5.43 -49.95 3.03
C LEU A 547 -4.54 -50.65 1.98
N GLY A 548 -4.02 -51.84 2.29
CA GLY A 548 -3.07 -52.57 1.45
C GLY A 548 -1.60 -52.37 1.85
N GLY A 549 -0.68 -52.65 0.92
CA GLY A 549 0.77 -52.77 1.20
C GLY A 549 1.41 -51.51 1.80
N GLY A 550 2.25 -51.66 2.82
CA GLY A 550 3.01 -50.60 3.48
C GLY A 550 4.51 -50.86 3.44
N PHE A 551 5.12 -50.68 2.27
CA PHE A 551 6.52 -51.05 2.02
C PHE A 551 7.50 -49.94 2.39
N GLY A 552 8.63 -50.31 3.02
CA GLY A 552 9.73 -49.41 3.39
C GLY A 552 9.77 -49.07 4.88
N ASN A 553 10.55 -48.04 5.21
CA ASN A 553 10.51 -47.37 6.51
C ASN A 553 9.58 -46.16 6.43
N ASP A 554 9.01 -45.73 7.56
CA ASP A 554 8.05 -44.63 7.64
C ASP A 554 6.97 -44.67 6.52
N PRO A 555 6.34 -45.84 6.23
CA PRO A 555 5.61 -46.09 4.98
C PRO A 555 4.21 -45.46 4.94
N VAL A 556 3.88 -44.59 5.89
CA VAL A 556 2.52 -44.05 6.12
C VAL A 556 2.60 -42.66 6.77
N ALA A 557 1.66 -41.79 6.43
CA ALA A 557 1.35 -40.54 7.16
C ALA A 557 -0.16 -40.25 7.12
N ALA A 558 -0.65 -39.46 8.07
CA ALA A 558 -2.04 -39.01 8.15
C ALA A 558 -2.09 -37.55 8.64
N GLY A 559 -2.98 -36.75 8.09
CA GLY A 559 -3.10 -35.33 8.43
C GLY A 559 -4.01 -34.57 7.44
N PHE A 560 -4.56 -33.44 7.89
CA PHE A 560 -5.41 -32.54 7.10
C PHE A 560 -6.55 -33.25 6.32
N GLY A 561 -7.17 -34.25 6.93
CA GLY A 561 -8.24 -35.04 6.31
C GLY A 561 -7.79 -36.17 5.38
N PHE A 562 -6.49 -36.38 5.19
CA PHE A 562 -5.95 -37.41 4.30
C PHE A 562 -5.19 -38.51 5.06
N VAL A 563 -5.15 -39.70 4.44
CA VAL A 563 -4.18 -40.76 4.73
C VAL A 563 -3.37 -41.06 3.46
N THR A 564 -2.06 -41.25 3.64
CA THR A 564 -1.10 -41.55 2.57
C THR A 564 -0.20 -42.72 2.95
N TRP A 565 0.13 -43.61 2.01
CA TRP A 565 0.96 -44.79 2.27
C TRP A 565 1.70 -45.34 1.04
N GLN A 566 2.76 -46.11 1.28
CA GLN A 566 3.65 -46.67 0.26
C GLN A 566 3.23 -48.08 -0.19
N MET A 567 2.51 -48.17 -1.32
CA MET A 567 1.96 -49.41 -1.87
C MET A 567 2.34 -49.59 -3.35
N ASP A 568 2.69 -50.82 -3.76
CA ASP A 568 3.05 -51.19 -5.15
C ASP A 568 4.22 -50.39 -5.75
N GLY A 569 5.12 -49.89 -4.90
CA GLY A 569 6.17 -48.97 -5.31
C GLY A 569 5.66 -47.60 -5.76
N ARG A 570 4.59 -47.11 -5.13
CA ARG A 570 3.99 -45.79 -5.32
C ARG A 570 3.56 -45.20 -3.99
N VAL A 571 3.41 -43.88 -3.94
CA VAL A 571 2.70 -43.21 -2.84
C VAL A 571 1.22 -43.12 -3.22
N ARG A 572 0.35 -43.69 -2.36
CA ARG A 572 -1.11 -43.68 -2.49
C ARG A 572 -1.72 -42.69 -1.51
N ARG A 573 -2.83 -42.04 -1.88
CA ARG A 573 -3.57 -41.07 -1.04
C ARG A 573 -5.09 -41.29 -1.17
N ARG A 574 -5.81 -41.12 -0.06
CA ARG A 574 -7.27 -40.83 -0.05
C ARG A 574 -7.65 -39.96 1.16
N LEU A 575 -8.88 -39.45 1.19
CA LEU A 575 -9.47 -38.87 2.40
C LEU A 575 -9.60 -39.94 3.50
N LEU A 576 -9.46 -39.57 4.78
CA LEU A 576 -9.60 -40.45 5.95
C LEU A 576 -10.98 -41.11 6.01
N THR A 577 -12.02 -40.31 5.76
CA THR A 577 -13.45 -40.67 5.79
C THR A 577 -13.85 -41.72 4.76
N GLY A 578 -13.07 -41.87 3.69
CA GLY A 578 -13.31 -42.81 2.59
C GLY A 578 -13.20 -42.14 1.22
N GLY A 579 -13.15 -42.94 0.16
CA GLY A 579 -13.09 -42.42 -1.22
C GLY A 579 -12.09 -43.15 -2.11
N PRO A 580 -11.95 -42.71 -3.38
CA PRO A 580 -11.07 -43.35 -4.36
C PRO A 580 -9.60 -43.20 -3.97
N VAL A 581 -8.85 -44.30 -4.05
CA VAL A 581 -7.40 -44.31 -3.81
C VAL A 581 -6.66 -43.78 -5.04
N GLN A 582 -6.05 -42.61 -4.90
CA GLN A 582 -5.23 -41.97 -5.93
C GLN A 582 -3.77 -42.40 -5.78
N ALA A 583 -3.07 -42.63 -6.90
CA ALA A 583 -1.61 -42.67 -6.90
C ALA A 583 -1.10 -41.24 -7.12
N ILE A 584 -0.27 -40.74 -6.20
CA ILE A 584 0.24 -39.35 -6.22
C ILE A 584 1.75 -39.26 -6.52
N ARG A 585 2.51 -40.35 -6.40
CA ARG A 585 3.91 -40.47 -6.85
C ARG A 585 4.18 -41.87 -7.41
N ASN A 586 5.03 -41.97 -8.43
CA ASN A 586 5.28 -43.19 -9.21
C ASN A 586 6.62 -43.91 -8.91
N ALA A 587 7.12 -43.84 -7.67
CA ALA A 587 8.38 -44.47 -7.25
C ALA A 587 8.29 -45.05 -5.81
N MET A 588 9.32 -45.81 -5.40
CA MET A 588 9.59 -46.17 -4.00
C MET A 588 10.50 -45.12 -3.34
N PRO A 589 9.97 -44.16 -2.58
CA PRO A 589 10.78 -43.30 -1.72
C PRO A 589 11.20 -44.02 -0.43
N THR A 590 12.14 -43.41 0.29
CA THR A 590 12.72 -43.90 1.55
C THR A 590 11.78 -43.88 2.75
N GLY A 591 10.77 -42.99 2.74
CA GLY A 591 9.72 -42.89 3.75
C GLY A 591 8.86 -41.64 3.58
N ILE A 592 7.70 -41.58 4.25
CA ILE A 592 6.79 -40.43 4.28
C ILE A 592 7.03 -39.59 5.55
N SER A 593 7.23 -38.27 5.35
CA SER A 593 7.27 -37.28 6.42
C SER A 593 5.85 -36.92 6.85
N ARG A 594 5.14 -36.13 6.03
CA ARG A 594 3.84 -35.54 6.36
C ARG A 594 2.95 -35.30 5.15
N VAL A 595 1.67 -35.03 5.41
CA VAL A 595 0.72 -34.47 4.44
C VAL A 595 0.59 -32.97 4.70
N LEU A 596 0.39 -32.18 3.65
CA LEU A 596 0.12 -30.74 3.69
C LEU A 596 -1.39 -30.44 3.56
N PRO A 597 -1.88 -29.23 3.92
CA PRO A 597 -3.30 -28.87 3.81
C PRO A 597 -3.90 -29.06 2.39
N SER A 598 -3.09 -28.89 1.34
CA SER A 598 -3.48 -29.15 -0.06
C SER A 598 -3.57 -30.65 -0.43
N GLY A 599 -3.39 -31.55 0.54
CA GLY A 599 -3.29 -32.99 0.34
C GLY A 599 -1.99 -33.44 -0.31
N ASN A 600 -1.07 -32.53 -0.66
CA ASN A 600 0.26 -32.89 -1.16
C ASN A 600 1.08 -33.56 -0.06
N VAL A 601 2.00 -34.45 -0.43
CA VAL A 601 2.74 -35.30 0.51
C VAL A 601 4.23 -35.04 0.40
N LYS A 602 4.88 -34.85 1.55
CA LYS A 602 6.32 -34.65 1.71
C LYS A 602 7.01 -35.95 2.12
N MET A 603 8.16 -36.23 1.51
CA MET A 603 8.96 -37.43 1.80
C MET A 603 10.03 -37.15 2.86
N VAL A 604 10.52 -38.19 3.54
CA VAL A 604 11.53 -38.04 4.61
C VAL A 604 12.81 -37.37 4.11
N ASP A 605 13.29 -37.70 2.91
CA ASP A 605 14.51 -37.08 2.36
C ASP A 605 14.30 -35.62 1.91
N GLU A 606 13.07 -35.22 1.53
CA GLU A 606 12.74 -33.85 1.12
C GLU A 606 12.75 -32.84 2.28
N GLU A 607 12.69 -33.34 3.52
CA GLU A 607 12.63 -32.52 4.74
C GLU A 607 13.71 -32.91 5.77
N LYS A 608 14.61 -33.83 5.40
CA LYS A 608 15.59 -34.45 6.32
C LYS A 608 16.47 -33.45 7.06
N TYR A 609 16.79 -32.34 6.40
CA TYR A 609 17.64 -31.25 6.88
C TYR A 609 16.90 -29.90 6.87
N LEU A 610 15.58 -29.89 7.15
CA LEU A 610 14.76 -28.66 7.22
C LEU A 610 15.27 -27.64 8.24
N VAL A 611 16.12 -28.08 9.17
CA VAL A 611 16.79 -27.27 10.20
C VAL A 611 18.29 -27.54 10.07
N ASP A 612 19.07 -26.51 9.79
CA ASP A 612 20.53 -26.64 9.56
C ASP A 612 21.25 -27.23 10.80
N GLY A 613 22.25 -28.08 10.57
CA GLY A 613 22.97 -28.84 11.60
C GLY A 613 22.15 -29.95 12.29
N HIS A 614 20.87 -30.12 11.96
CA HIS A 614 19.95 -31.06 12.60
C HIS A 614 19.32 -32.03 11.60
N ALA A 615 18.80 -33.16 12.08
CA ALA A 615 18.22 -34.21 11.22
C ALA A 615 16.77 -34.56 11.62
N ARG A 616 15.99 -35.04 10.64
CA ARG A 616 14.62 -35.55 10.81
C ARG A 616 13.72 -34.63 11.66
N PRO A 617 13.54 -33.37 11.22
CA PRO A 617 12.69 -32.41 11.92
C PRO A 617 11.20 -32.75 11.80
N TRP A 618 10.44 -32.35 12.80
CA TRP A 618 8.99 -32.52 12.89
C TRP A 618 8.33 -31.23 13.39
N LEU A 619 7.22 -30.83 12.76
CA LEU A 619 6.56 -29.54 12.95
C LEU A 619 5.19 -29.74 13.61
N ALA A 620 4.88 -28.91 14.61
CA ALA A 620 3.72 -29.04 15.47
C ALA A 620 3.20 -27.66 15.90
N GLY A 621 2.43 -27.00 15.03
CA GLY A 621 2.12 -25.57 15.21
C GLY A 621 3.40 -24.74 15.15
N SER A 622 3.54 -23.76 16.04
CA SER A 622 4.70 -22.86 16.07
C SER A 622 6.01 -23.53 16.55
N LEU A 623 5.97 -24.81 16.97
CA LEU A 623 7.14 -25.60 17.40
C LEU A 623 7.67 -26.47 16.25
N THR A 624 8.98 -26.45 16.05
CA THR A 624 9.73 -27.49 15.32
C THR A 624 10.70 -28.20 16.28
N VAL A 625 10.78 -29.54 16.21
CA VAL A 625 11.77 -30.36 16.93
C VAL A 625 12.63 -31.16 15.97
N ALA A 626 13.88 -31.47 16.30
CA ALA A 626 14.80 -32.21 15.43
C ALA A 626 15.85 -33.04 16.20
N GLU A 627 16.40 -34.07 15.56
CA GLU A 627 17.53 -34.87 16.07
C GLU A 627 18.81 -33.99 16.13
N ARG A 628 19.57 -34.09 17.22
CA ARG A 628 20.86 -33.41 17.38
C ARG A 628 22.03 -34.29 16.95
N ALA A 629 22.96 -33.72 16.17
CA ALA A 629 24.21 -34.39 15.78
C ALA A 629 25.09 -34.80 16.98
N ASP A 630 24.93 -34.16 18.14
CA ASP A 630 25.66 -34.46 19.39
C ASP A 630 24.81 -35.22 20.46
N ARG A 631 23.66 -35.78 20.05
CA ARG A 631 22.62 -36.48 20.86
C ARG A 631 21.56 -35.57 21.50
N GLY A 632 20.40 -36.16 21.76
CA GLY A 632 19.20 -35.48 22.24
C GLY A 632 18.35 -34.86 21.13
N VAL A 633 17.31 -34.14 21.56
CA VAL A 633 16.35 -33.45 20.70
C VAL A 633 16.48 -31.94 20.89
N ALA A 634 16.59 -31.20 19.79
CA ALA A 634 16.55 -29.73 19.76
C ALA A 634 15.11 -29.26 19.50
N GLY A 635 14.76 -28.07 20.01
CA GLY A 635 13.45 -27.44 19.78
C GLY A 635 13.58 -25.96 19.43
N PHE A 636 12.73 -25.50 18.51
CA PHE A 636 12.75 -24.17 17.87
C PHE A 636 11.33 -23.62 17.79
N PHE A 637 11.14 -22.31 17.99
CA PHE A 637 9.83 -21.66 17.92
C PHE A 637 9.79 -20.56 16.84
N GLY A 638 8.67 -20.46 16.12
CA GLY A 638 8.36 -19.33 15.22
C GLY A 638 9.27 -19.24 13.99
N ASN A 639 9.54 -20.36 13.32
CA ASN A 639 10.41 -20.48 12.13
C ASN A 639 11.85 -19.96 12.29
N ASN A 640 12.28 -19.64 13.52
CA ASN A 640 13.63 -19.20 13.81
C ASN A 640 14.55 -20.39 14.13
N TYR A 641 15.29 -20.85 13.12
CA TYR A 641 16.22 -21.98 13.22
C TYR A 641 17.65 -21.59 13.63
N THR A 642 17.92 -20.32 13.94
CA THR A 642 19.29 -19.84 14.23
C THR A 642 19.91 -20.38 15.52
N ALA A 643 19.08 -20.76 16.50
CA ALA A 643 19.50 -21.44 17.73
C ALA A 643 18.34 -22.20 18.37
N PRO A 644 18.56 -23.38 18.97
CA PRO A 644 17.51 -24.12 19.67
C PRO A 644 17.15 -23.42 20.99
N VAL A 645 15.88 -23.05 21.14
CA VAL A 645 15.35 -22.35 22.33
C VAL A 645 15.14 -23.28 23.54
N PHE A 646 15.22 -24.60 23.32
CA PHE A 646 15.45 -25.59 24.37
C PHE A 646 16.12 -26.85 23.80
N SER A 647 16.53 -27.76 24.69
CA SER A 647 16.95 -29.11 24.30
C SER A 647 16.58 -30.15 25.35
N LEU A 648 16.32 -31.37 24.90
CA LEU A 648 15.89 -32.50 25.70
C LEU A 648 16.86 -33.67 25.52
N TRP A 649 17.06 -34.45 26.59
CA TRP A 649 17.85 -35.69 26.57
C TRP A 649 19.26 -35.56 25.97
N THR A 650 19.95 -34.44 26.23
CA THR A 650 21.28 -34.08 25.67
C THR A 650 22.43 -35.01 26.09
N ASP A 651 22.18 -35.97 26.98
CA ASP A 651 23.08 -37.05 27.39
C ASP A 651 22.82 -38.36 26.63
N SER A 652 21.67 -38.48 25.97
CA SER A 652 21.07 -39.73 25.50
C SER A 652 20.82 -39.70 23.99
N GLU A 653 21.16 -40.78 23.30
CA GLU A 653 20.90 -40.94 21.87
C GLU A 653 19.38 -41.06 21.61
N THR A 654 18.82 -40.26 20.72
CA THR A 654 17.37 -40.16 20.46
C THR A 654 17.08 -40.04 18.96
N PHE A 655 16.08 -40.77 18.48
CA PHE A 655 15.69 -40.91 17.08
C PHE A 655 14.21 -40.55 16.87
N THR A 656 13.89 -40.08 15.66
CA THR A 656 12.57 -39.65 15.18
C THR A 656 11.76 -38.90 16.24
N PRO A 657 12.12 -37.65 16.56
CA PRO A 657 11.34 -36.82 17.47
C PRO A 657 10.04 -36.39 16.78
N HIS A 658 8.91 -36.84 17.31
CA HIS A 658 7.58 -36.43 16.90
C HIS A 658 7.01 -35.44 17.92
N ALA A 659 6.15 -34.52 17.49
CA ALA A 659 5.56 -33.52 18.37
C ALA A 659 4.11 -33.18 18.00
N ALA A 660 3.36 -32.67 18.98
CA ALA A 660 2.00 -32.16 18.83
C ALA A 660 1.77 -30.94 19.72
N SER A 661 0.90 -30.04 19.26
CA SER A 661 0.53 -28.81 19.98
C SER A 661 -0.86 -28.91 20.61
N ASN A 662 -1.04 -28.13 21.68
CA ASN A 662 -2.28 -27.51 22.12
C ASN A 662 -3.28 -27.10 21.03
N GLY A 663 -2.74 -26.44 19.99
CA GLY A 663 -3.38 -25.21 19.50
C GLY A 663 -3.50 -24.20 20.64
N ALA A 664 -2.40 -23.96 21.37
CA ALA A 664 -2.32 -23.61 22.81
C ALA A 664 -0.85 -23.46 23.28
N ASP A 665 -0.64 -23.29 24.60
CA ASP A 665 0.67 -23.06 25.24
C ASP A 665 1.57 -24.31 25.34
N LEU A 666 0.97 -25.50 25.30
CA LEU A 666 1.65 -26.76 25.56
C LEU A 666 1.94 -27.55 24.29
N TYR A 667 3.08 -28.24 24.33
CA TYR A 667 3.57 -29.09 23.25
C TYR A 667 4.07 -30.40 23.86
N ALA A 668 3.57 -31.53 23.36
CA ALA A 668 4.13 -32.84 23.68
C ALA A 668 5.15 -33.25 22.62
N ILE A 669 6.23 -33.88 23.08
CA ILE A 669 7.36 -34.33 22.25
C ILE A 669 7.65 -35.77 22.63
N ALA A 670 7.68 -36.66 21.64
CA ALA A 670 7.90 -38.09 21.77
C ALA A 670 9.10 -38.53 20.95
N THR A 671 9.96 -39.38 21.50
CA THR A 671 11.16 -39.92 20.82
C THR A 671 11.58 -41.26 21.42
N TRP A 672 12.52 -41.96 20.81
CA TRP A 672 13.04 -43.24 21.30
C TRP A 672 14.55 -43.34 21.11
N SER A 673 15.25 -44.07 21.98
CA SER A 673 16.67 -44.41 21.77
C SER A 673 16.82 -45.61 20.83
N PRO A 674 17.82 -45.64 19.93
CA PRO A 674 18.12 -46.84 19.16
C PRO A 674 18.72 -47.95 20.04
N ARG A 675 18.88 -49.14 19.46
CA ARG A 675 19.26 -50.39 20.14
C ARG A 675 20.65 -50.40 20.79
N SER A 676 21.54 -49.53 20.34
CA SER A 676 22.82 -49.18 20.99
C SER A 676 22.64 -48.60 22.39
N SER A 677 21.54 -47.89 22.60
CA SER A 677 21.24 -47.05 23.76
C SER A 677 19.98 -47.50 24.51
N GLY A 678 19.55 -48.75 24.29
CA GLY A 678 18.57 -49.44 25.14
C GLY A 678 17.10 -49.41 24.70
N ASP A 679 16.79 -49.06 23.45
CA ASP A 679 15.43 -49.09 22.89
C ASP A 679 14.39 -48.32 23.78
N THR A 680 14.76 -47.21 24.43
CA THR A 680 13.88 -46.53 25.41
C THR A 680 13.05 -45.40 24.81
N VAL A 681 11.72 -45.48 24.92
CA VAL A 681 10.77 -44.42 24.52
C VAL A 681 10.65 -43.36 25.61
N ARG A 682 10.65 -42.08 25.21
CA ARG A 682 10.56 -40.92 26.11
C ARG A 682 9.57 -39.88 25.60
N LEU A 683 8.87 -39.28 26.55
CA LEU A 683 7.94 -38.19 26.38
C LEU A 683 8.41 -36.97 27.17
N ALA A 684 8.17 -35.78 26.63
CA ALA A 684 8.23 -34.53 27.37
C ALA A 684 7.00 -33.68 27.04
N THR A 685 6.56 -32.86 28.00
CA THR A 685 5.67 -31.73 27.72
C THR A 685 6.43 -30.44 27.99
N VAL A 686 6.36 -29.51 27.05
CA VAL A 686 6.99 -28.20 27.11
C VAL A 686 5.90 -27.14 27.04
N ARG A 687 5.98 -26.12 27.89
CA ARG A 687 5.16 -24.91 27.83
C ARG A 687 5.97 -23.80 27.17
N TRP A 688 5.40 -23.16 26.16
CA TRP A 688 5.89 -21.91 25.62
C TRP A 688 5.22 -20.73 26.34
N SER A 689 6.01 -19.76 26.79
CA SER A 689 5.51 -18.55 27.47
C SER A 689 5.52 -17.30 26.56
N GLY A 690 5.94 -17.44 25.30
CA GLY A 690 6.27 -16.35 24.39
C GLY A 690 5.23 -16.06 23.31
N GLY A 691 3.97 -15.88 23.69
CA GLY A 691 2.88 -15.45 22.81
C GLY A 691 2.28 -16.57 21.94
N GLU A 692 0.95 -16.69 21.98
CA GLU A 692 0.17 -17.58 21.12
C GLU A 692 -0.44 -16.80 19.95
N ASP A 693 -0.41 -17.42 18.77
CA ASP A 693 -1.39 -17.20 17.72
C ASP A 693 -2.73 -17.82 18.16
N GLY A 694 -3.78 -16.99 18.27
CA GLY A 694 -5.03 -17.34 18.98
C GLY A 694 -6.31 -17.24 18.14
N GLY A 695 -6.36 -17.90 16.99
CA GLY A 695 -7.58 -18.01 16.18
C GLY A 695 -8.53 -19.09 16.71
N GLY A 696 -9.48 -18.75 17.59
CA GLY A 696 -10.47 -19.72 18.09
C GLY A 696 -11.56 -19.11 18.98
N GLY A 697 -12.80 -19.12 18.51
CA GLY A 697 -13.98 -18.70 19.28
C GLY A 697 -14.68 -19.87 19.97
N SER A 698 -15.36 -19.60 21.10
CA SER A 698 -16.38 -20.49 21.68
C SER A 698 -17.36 -19.71 22.56
N GLY A 699 -18.63 -20.09 22.66
CA GLY A 699 -19.32 -21.15 21.94
C GLY A 699 -20.79 -21.32 22.40
N GLY A 700 -21.57 -22.09 21.63
CA GLY A 700 -22.96 -22.43 21.92
C GLY A 700 -23.92 -22.08 20.77
N ASP A 701 -24.40 -23.01 19.94
CA ASP A 701 -24.21 -24.48 19.93
C ASP A 701 -24.12 -24.99 18.47
N GLY A 702 -23.31 -26.02 18.19
CA GLY A 702 -23.30 -26.77 16.91
C GLY A 702 -21.95 -26.90 16.16
N ASP A 703 -21.26 -28.03 16.38
CA ASP A 703 -20.42 -28.85 15.46
C ASP A 703 -19.20 -28.28 14.66
N GLU A 704 -17.99 -28.71 15.11
CA GLU A 704 -16.82 -29.29 14.35
C GLU A 704 -15.79 -28.48 13.47
N GLY A 705 -14.66 -28.01 14.10
CA GLY A 705 -13.20 -28.00 13.67
C GLY A 705 -12.67 -27.40 12.31
N GLY A 706 -11.39 -27.01 12.08
CA GLY A 706 -10.17 -26.75 12.91
C GLY A 706 -8.78 -26.90 12.18
N GLY A 707 -7.83 -25.92 12.24
CA GLY A 707 -6.37 -25.98 11.83
C GLY A 707 -5.99 -25.54 10.37
N GLY A 708 -4.73 -25.28 9.92
CA GLY A 708 -3.34 -25.16 10.48
C GLY A 708 -2.21 -25.16 9.36
N GLY A 709 -0.96 -24.65 9.54
CA GLY A 709 0.11 -24.66 8.47
C GLY A 709 1.61 -24.33 8.80
N ASP A 710 2.60 -24.78 7.95
CA ASP A 710 3.94 -24.17 7.53
C ASP A 710 5.00 -25.15 6.84
N ILE A 711 6.23 -24.72 6.38
CA ILE A 711 6.94 -25.22 5.14
C ILE A 711 8.46 -25.74 5.12
N PRO A 712 9.59 -24.98 4.91
CA PRO A 712 10.77 -25.34 4.03
C PRO A 712 12.20 -25.41 4.72
N PRO A 713 13.38 -25.88 4.12
CA PRO A 713 13.88 -25.96 2.70
C PRO A 713 14.66 -27.28 2.23
N THR A 714 15.94 -27.25 1.71
CA THR A 714 16.56 -28.21 0.70
C THR A 714 18.14 -28.30 0.57
N ASP A 715 18.79 -29.40 0.04
CA ASP A 715 20.23 -29.46 -0.50
C ASP A 715 20.64 -30.74 -1.35
N LEU A 716 21.59 -30.72 -2.35
CA LEU A 716 22.03 -31.88 -3.26
C LEU A 716 23.40 -31.73 -4.05
N VAL A 717 24.00 -32.81 -4.64
CA VAL A 717 25.33 -32.85 -5.40
C VAL A 717 25.43 -33.96 -6.53
N CYS A 718 26.21 -33.78 -7.64
CA CYS A 718 26.39 -34.75 -8.76
C CYS A 718 27.81 -34.92 -9.41
N ASP A 719 28.28 -36.17 -9.67
CA ASP A 719 29.27 -36.66 -10.70
C ASP A 719 29.46 -38.21 -10.53
N PRO A 720 29.66 -39.06 -11.56
CA PRO A 720 29.64 -38.84 -13.01
C PRO A 720 28.22 -38.79 -13.62
N LEU A 721 28.11 -38.15 -14.77
CA LEU A 721 26.83 -37.87 -15.45
C LEU A 721 26.09 -39.16 -15.88
N PRO A 722 24.82 -39.37 -15.48
CA PRO A 722 24.01 -40.50 -15.89
C PRO A 722 23.43 -40.29 -17.29
N LEU A 723 24.21 -40.59 -18.33
CA LEU A 723 23.83 -40.35 -19.74
C LEU A 723 22.61 -41.16 -20.23
N ASP A 724 22.16 -42.16 -19.46
CA ASP A 724 21.05 -43.05 -19.79
C ASP A 724 19.76 -42.71 -19.02
N ASP A 725 19.78 -41.74 -18.09
CA ASP A 725 18.65 -41.32 -17.26
C ASP A 725 18.45 -39.79 -17.37
N LEU A 726 17.41 -39.40 -18.11
CA LEU A 726 17.14 -37.99 -18.43
C LEU A 726 16.56 -37.19 -17.25
N ASP A 727 15.94 -37.86 -16.28
CA ASP A 727 15.41 -37.18 -15.08
C ASP A 727 16.56 -36.91 -14.10
N ALA A 728 17.47 -37.88 -13.90
CA ALA A 728 18.68 -37.69 -13.10
C ALA A 728 19.69 -36.70 -13.72
N LEU A 729 19.61 -36.42 -15.02
CA LEU A 729 20.42 -35.40 -15.70
C LEU A 729 19.90 -33.97 -15.45
N ALA A 730 18.66 -33.80 -14.99
CA ALA A 730 18.01 -32.51 -14.82
C ALA A 730 18.38 -31.79 -13.51
N GLU A 731 18.81 -32.50 -12.47
CA GLU A 731 19.13 -31.93 -11.15
C GLU A 731 20.58 -31.39 -11.04
N CYS A 732 21.33 -31.34 -12.15
CA CYS A 732 22.81 -31.25 -12.13
C CYS A 732 23.42 -30.14 -13.01
N ASN A 733 22.94 -28.89 -12.99
CA ASN A 733 23.61 -27.79 -13.72
C ASN A 733 23.48 -26.33 -13.18
N PHE A 734 24.53 -25.89 -12.47
CA PHE A 734 25.33 -24.70 -12.83
C PHE A 734 24.71 -23.28 -12.73
N TRP A 735 24.26 -22.83 -11.54
CA TRP A 735 24.28 -21.38 -11.19
C TRP A 735 24.38 -21.03 -9.69
N SER A 736 24.66 -21.98 -8.79
CA SER A 736 24.77 -21.78 -7.33
C SER A 736 26.03 -21.03 -6.86
N LEU A 737 26.66 -20.21 -7.72
CA LEU A 737 27.80 -19.35 -7.40
C LEU A 737 27.66 -17.99 -8.10
N LEU A 738 28.00 -16.92 -7.37
CA LEU A 738 28.00 -15.50 -7.80
C LEU A 738 26.65 -14.74 -7.74
N ALA A 739 25.98 -14.78 -6.59
CA ALA A 739 25.25 -13.60 -6.12
C ALA A 739 26.23 -12.54 -5.58
N PRO A 740 25.85 -11.26 -5.54
CA PRO A 740 25.67 -10.65 -4.23
C PRO A 740 24.41 -9.78 -4.07
N SER A 741 23.82 -9.89 -2.87
CA SER A 741 22.99 -8.91 -2.14
C SER A 741 21.69 -8.38 -2.77
N ASP A 742 20.59 -8.77 -2.11
CA ASP A 742 19.54 -7.90 -1.58
C ASP A 742 18.53 -7.26 -2.55
N PHE A 743 17.41 -7.96 -2.75
CA PHE A 743 16.08 -7.32 -2.71
C PHE A 743 15.14 -8.08 -1.75
N TYR A 744 14.12 -7.38 -1.28
CA TYR A 744 13.24 -7.75 -0.16
C TYR A 744 11.92 -8.34 -0.68
N GLU A 745 11.57 -9.57 -0.30
CA GLU A 745 10.26 -10.15 -0.64
C GLU A 745 9.20 -9.85 0.46
N PRO A 746 8.00 -9.37 0.09
CA PRO A 746 6.87 -9.17 1.00
C PRO A 746 6.14 -10.50 1.33
N PRO A 747 5.25 -10.52 2.35
CA PRO A 747 4.54 -11.74 2.77
C PRO A 747 3.59 -12.30 1.71
N ALA A 748 3.32 -13.61 1.82
CA ALA A 748 2.76 -14.47 0.77
C ALA A 748 1.28 -14.26 0.37
N TRP A 749 0.69 -13.08 0.63
CA TRP A 749 -0.57 -12.64 0.03
C TRP A 749 -0.40 -11.48 -0.97
N GLU A 750 0.83 -10.99 -1.20
CA GLU A 750 1.18 -10.00 -2.24
C GLU A 750 2.19 -10.55 -3.27
N ASN A 751 2.09 -11.82 -3.69
CA ASN A 751 3.06 -12.43 -4.62
C ASN A 751 2.47 -12.71 -6.04
N PRO A 752 2.87 -11.95 -7.09
CA PRO A 752 2.47 -12.15 -8.49
C PRO A 752 2.85 -13.52 -9.11
N ALA A 753 3.68 -14.33 -8.46
CA ALA A 753 4.16 -15.60 -9.00
C ALA A 753 3.16 -16.78 -8.88
N THR A 754 2.08 -16.65 -8.09
CA THR A 754 1.07 -17.72 -7.89
C THR A 754 -0.35 -17.30 -8.29
N PRO A 755 -0.63 -17.13 -9.60
CA PRO A 755 -1.96 -16.75 -10.05
C PRO A 755 -3.02 -17.83 -9.86
N ILE A 756 -4.25 -17.40 -9.57
CA ILE A 756 -5.41 -18.29 -9.42
C ILE A 756 -5.81 -18.81 -10.81
N ASN A 757 -6.04 -20.11 -10.92
CA ASN A 757 -6.32 -20.81 -12.18
C ASN A 757 -7.79 -21.26 -12.23
N PHE A 758 -8.53 -20.83 -13.25
CA PHE A 758 -9.89 -21.25 -13.50
C PHE A 758 -9.94 -22.31 -14.62
N SER A 759 -10.65 -23.41 -14.38
CA SER A 759 -10.75 -24.59 -15.26
C SER A 759 -11.63 -24.37 -16.51
N LEU A 760 -11.41 -23.25 -17.20
CA LEU A 760 -11.91 -22.94 -18.53
C LEU A 760 -10.79 -23.31 -19.53
N THR A 761 -10.92 -24.44 -20.21
CA THR A 761 -9.89 -25.03 -21.08
C THR A 761 -10.14 -24.71 -22.56
N GLY A 762 -9.13 -24.32 -23.33
CA GLY A 762 -9.28 -23.91 -24.74
C GLY A 762 -9.38 -22.39 -24.97
N THR A 763 -8.98 -21.58 -23.99
CA THR A 763 -9.29 -20.13 -23.89
C THR A 763 -8.54 -19.25 -24.89
N SER A 764 -9.23 -18.77 -25.93
CA SER A 764 -8.68 -17.78 -26.88
C SER A 764 -8.93 -16.31 -26.51
N GLY A 765 -9.81 -16.05 -25.55
CA GLY A 765 -10.11 -14.70 -25.06
C GLY A 765 -11.02 -14.68 -23.85
N ILE A 766 -10.99 -13.55 -23.14
CA ILE A 766 -11.63 -13.34 -21.84
C ILE A 766 -12.41 -12.02 -21.88
N GLY A 767 -13.67 -12.06 -21.44
CA GLY A 767 -14.54 -10.90 -21.23
C GLY A 767 -14.94 -10.80 -19.76
N PRO A 768 -14.26 -9.99 -18.95
CA PRO A 768 -14.63 -9.76 -17.56
C PRO A 768 -15.70 -8.65 -17.44
N ALA A 769 -16.54 -8.72 -16.41
CA ALA A 769 -17.45 -7.63 -16.04
C ALA A 769 -17.72 -7.64 -14.52
N TYR A 770 -17.69 -6.47 -13.89
CA TYR A 770 -17.86 -6.32 -12.44
C TYR A 770 -19.28 -5.86 -12.07
N ASN A 771 -19.85 -6.45 -11.02
CA ASN A 771 -21.10 -6.06 -10.37
C ASN A 771 -20.77 -5.53 -8.96
N PRO A 772 -20.87 -4.20 -8.73
CA PRO A 772 -20.59 -3.59 -7.43
C PRO A 772 -21.65 -3.88 -6.36
N ASP A 773 -22.89 -4.18 -6.74
CA ASP A 773 -24.00 -4.42 -5.81
C ASP A 773 -23.83 -5.73 -5.03
N LEU A 774 -23.03 -6.67 -5.56
CA LEU A 774 -22.70 -7.97 -4.97
C LEU A 774 -21.17 -8.21 -4.83
N ASN A 775 -20.35 -7.17 -5.07
CA ASN A 775 -18.88 -7.22 -5.07
C ASN A 775 -18.28 -8.43 -5.82
N GLN A 776 -18.78 -8.73 -7.02
CA GLN A 776 -18.37 -9.91 -7.79
C GLN A 776 -18.03 -9.61 -9.24
N VAL A 777 -17.08 -10.37 -9.79
CA VAL A 777 -16.68 -10.32 -11.21
C VAL A 777 -17.22 -11.56 -11.92
N LEU A 778 -17.96 -11.34 -13.01
CA LEU A 778 -18.21 -12.36 -14.03
C LEU A 778 -16.97 -12.46 -14.93
N ILE A 779 -16.46 -13.67 -15.10
CA ILE A 779 -15.44 -14.01 -16.09
C ILE A 779 -16.11 -14.87 -17.17
N ALA A 780 -16.29 -14.32 -18.37
CA ALA A 780 -16.70 -15.09 -19.54
C ALA A 780 -15.49 -15.44 -20.41
N ALA A 781 -15.38 -16.70 -20.87
CA ALA A 781 -14.29 -17.13 -21.75
C ALA A 781 -14.76 -18.20 -22.76
N HIS A 782 -14.05 -18.30 -23.88
CA HIS A 782 -14.13 -19.46 -24.76
C HIS A 782 -13.57 -20.70 -24.01
N THR A 783 -14.26 -21.83 -24.05
CA THR A 783 -13.81 -23.08 -23.42
C THR A 783 -14.33 -24.30 -24.19
N LYS A 784 -13.77 -25.49 -23.93
CA LYS A 784 -14.13 -26.76 -24.58
C LYS A 784 -14.73 -27.76 -23.58
N ALA A 785 -15.82 -28.42 -23.96
CA ALA A 785 -16.33 -29.60 -23.26
C ALA A 785 -16.10 -30.85 -24.10
N GLY A 786 -14.95 -31.50 -23.91
CA GLY A 786 -14.54 -32.62 -24.75
C GLY A 786 -14.14 -32.14 -26.16
N SER A 787 -14.94 -32.48 -27.16
CA SER A 787 -14.78 -32.00 -28.54
C SER A 787 -15.37 -30.61 -28.77
N ASP A 788 -16.32 -30.18 -27.95
CA ASP A 788 -17.30 -29.16 -28.33
C ASP A 788 -16.86 -27.77 -27.84
N ASP A 789 -16.80 -26.79 -28.75
CA ASP A 789 -16.54 -25.38 -28.43
C ASP A 789 -17.78 -24.74 -27.76
N LEU A 790 -17.57 -23.97 -26.68
CA LEU A 790 -18.64 -23.25 -25.98
C LEU A 790 -18.16 -21.99 -25.25
N VAL A 791 -19.09 -21.17 -24.79
CA VAL A 791 -18.81 -19.99 -23.95
C VAL A 791 -19.08 -20.34 -22.49
N GLY A 792 -18.01 -20.38 -21.69
CA GLY A 792 -18.07 -20.63 -20.26
C GLY A 792 -18.17 -19.34 -19.47
N GLY A 793 -18.93 -19.36 -18.38
CA GLY A 793 -19.01 -18.30 -17.39
C GLY A 793 -18.64 -18.81 -16.00
N VAL A 794 -17.99 -17.97 -15.21
CA VAL A 794 -17.75 -18.22 -13.78
C VAL A 794 -17.79 -16.90 -13.01
N PHE A 795 -18.35 -16.91 -11.81
CA PHE A 795 -18.31 -15.77 -10.90
C PHE A 795 -17.18 -15.92 -9.89
N VAL A 796 -16.53 -14.81 -9.57
CA VAL A 796 -15.54 -14.72 -8.50
C VAL A 796 -15.78 -13.51 -7.61
N SER A 797 -15.42 -13.64 -6.34
CA SER A 797 -15.34 -12.53 -5.39
C SER A 797 -14.34 -11.48 -5.88
N ALA A 798 -14.70 -10.20 -5.81
CA ALA A 798 -13.82 -9.11 -6.23
C ALA A 798 -12.77 -8.72 -5.16
N ASP A 799 -12.81 -9.34 -3.97
CA ASP A 799 -11.85 -9.13 -2.88
C ASP A 799 -10.67 -10.12 -2.98
N ASP A 800 -10.95 -11.41 -3.15
CA ASP A 800 -9.97 -12.51 -3.08
C ASP A 800 -9.98 -13.46 -4.30
N LEU A 801 -10.81 -13.17 -5.32
CA LEU A 801 -11.00 -14.00 -6.52
C LEU A 801 -11.45 -15.46 -6.22
N SER A 802 -12.01 -15.72 -5.05
CA SER A 802 -12.62 -17.01 -4.71
C SER A 802 -13.86 -17.31 -5.55
N LEU A 803 -14.10 -18.59 -5.85
CA LEU A 803 -15.19 -19.03 -6.73
C LEU A 803 -16.57 -18.84 -6.10
N ILE A 804 -17.43 -18.02 -6.72
CA ILE A 804 -18.84 -17.87 -6.37
C ILE A 804 -19.65 -18.85 -7.21
N GLY A 805 -19.78 -20.08 -6.70
CA GLY A 805 -20.54 -21.15 -7.35
C GLY A 805 -19.80 -21.88 -8.47
N PRO A 806 -20.50 -22.74 -9.24
CA PRO A 806 -19.90 -23.56 -10.28
C PRO A 806 -19.70 -22.80 -11.59
N VAL A 807 -18.75 -23.26 -12.42
CA VAL A 807 -18.64 -22.85 -13.82
C VAL A 807 -19.92 -23.27 -14.58
N PHE A 808 -20.46 -22.37 -15.39
CA PHE A 808 -21.71 -22.55 -16.15
C PHE A 808 -21.55 -22.27 -17.65
N LYS A 809 -22.48 -22.78 -18.46
CA LYS A 809 -22.51 -22.56 -19.93
C LYS A 809 -23.39 -21.35 -20.29
N ILE A 810 -22.85 -20.43 -21.08
CA ILE A 810 -23.52 -19.18 -21.48
C ILE A 810 -24.29 -19.34 -22.79
N ASP A 811 -23.72 -19.94 -23.83
CA ASP A 811 -24.35 -20.09 -25.15
C ASP A 811 -25.46 -21.17 -25.18
N GLN A 812 -26.31 -21.16 -26.21
CA GLN A 812 -27.35 -22.17 -26.42
C GLN A 812 -27.30 -22.81 -27.82
N GLY A 813 -27.31 -24.14 -27.82
CA GLY A 813 -27.36 -24.98 -29.03
C GLY A 813 -26.04 -25.65 -29.36
N PRO A 814 -25.96 -26.34 -30.51
CA PRO A 814 -24.71 -26.80 -31.09
C PRO A 814 -24.00 -25.64 -31.81
N ILE A 815 -22.81 -25.30 -31.33
CA ILE A 815 -21.85 -24.47 -32.06
C ILE A 815 -21.03 -25.42 -32.95
N ASP A 816 -20.98 -25.14 -34.26
CA ASP A 816 -20.13 -25.90 -35.18
C ASP A 816 -18.67 -25.44 -35.08
N ARG A 817 -18.46 -24.14 -34.79
CA ARG A 817 -17.13 -23.54 -34.60
C ARG A 817 -17.18 -22.21 -33.83
N PHE A 818 -16.23 -22.01 -32.92
CA PHE A 818 -16.02 -20.71 -32.27
C PHE A 818 -14.95 -19.87 -33.01
N ALA A 819 -15.13 -18.55 -33.08
CA ALA A 819 -14.33 -17.70 -33.97
C ALA A 819 -13.77 -16.38 -33.37
N GLY A 820 -14.22 -15.94 -32.19
CA GLY A 820 -13.74 -14.65 -31.66
C GLY A 820 -14.16 -14.32 -30.23
N ASN A 821 -13.32 -13.53 -29.57
CA ASN A 821 -13.27 -13.42 -28.11
C ASN A 821 -14.57 -12.87 -27.48
N PRO A 822 -15.07 -13.45 -26.39
CA PRO A 822 -16.23 -12.93 -25.70
C PRO A 822 -15.94 -11.58 -25.05
N LYS A 823 -16.97 -10.75 -24.96
CA LYS A 823 -16.98 -9.46 -24.25
C LYS A 823 -18.16 -9.47 -23.27
N ALA A 824 -18.01 -8.85 -22.11
CA ALA A 824 -19.06 -8.76 -21.10
C ALA A 824 -19.22 -7.32 -20.60
N ALA A 825 -20.43 -6.95 -20.19
CA ALA A 825 -20.72 -5.70 -19.48
C ALA A 825 -21.90 -5.90 -18.50
N TYR A 826 -21.96 -5.09 -17.46
CA TYR A 826 -23.01 -5.12 -16.43
C TYR A 826 -23.97 -3.93 -16.58
N SER A 827 -25.29 -4.18 -16.46
CA SER A 827 -26.33 -3.18 -16.26
C SER A 827 -26.72 -3.15 -14.78
N PRO A 828 -26.39 -2.06 -14.04
CA PRO A 828 -26.89 -1.87 -12.68
C PRO A 828 -28.40 -1.55 -12.64
N ASP A 829 -28.98 -1.06 -13.74
CA ASP A 829 -30.43 -0.79 -13.83
C ASP A 829 -31.26 -2.08 -13.85
N ASP A 830 -30.77 -3.12 -14.52
CA ASP A 830 -31.44 -4.41 -14.67
C ASP A 830 -30.91 -5.49 -13.71
N ASN A 831 -29.79 -5.19 -13.02
CA ASN A 831 -28.94 -6.12 -12.28
C ASN A 831 -28.60 -7.39 -13.10
N LYS A 832 -28.06 -7.18 -14.30
CA LYS A 832 -27.74 -8.25 -15.27
C LYS A 832 -26.50 -7.97 -16.08
N PHE A 833 -25.82 -9.04 -16.48
CA PHE A 833 -24.74 -9.00 -17.44
C PHE A 833 -25.28 -9.25 -18.85
N LEU A 834 -24.79 -8.51 -19.84
CA LEU A 834 -24.81 -8.96 -21.25
C LEU A 834 -23.43 -9.52 -21.58
N ILE A 835 -23.41 -10.70 -22.19
CA ILE A 835 -22.20 -11.28 -22.78
C ILE A 835 -22.46 -11.40 -24.28
N ALA A 836 -21.51 -10.96 -25.10
CA ALA A 836 -21.51 -11.09 -26.54
C ALA A 836 -20.27 -11.88 -27.00
N TRP A 837 -20.41 -12.70 -28.05
CA TRP A 837 -19.35 -13.56 -28.57
C TRP A 837 -19.54 -13.83 -30.07
N ILE A 838 -18.54 -14.46 -30.72
CA ILE A 838 -18.63 -14.85 -32.12
C ILE A 838 -18.67 -16.38 -32.26
N ASP A 839 -19.77 -16.91 -32.78
CA ASP A 839 -19.93 -18.34 -33.12
C ASP A 839 -20.42 -18.55 -34.57
N GLU A 840 -20.22 -19.75 -35.08
CA GLU A 840 -20.78 -20.29 -36.33
C GLU A 840 -21.66 -21.49 -35.94
N ARG A 841 -22.97 -21.42 -36.26
CA ARG A 841 -23.97 -22.41 -35.81
C ARG A 841 -24.23 -23.48 -36.87
N ALA A 842 -24.76 -24.63 -36.43
CA ALA A 842 -25.09 -25.76 -37.30
C ALA A 842 -25.94 -25.37 -38.53
N GLY A 843 -25.28 -25.26 -39.69
CA GLY A 843 -25.89 -24.90 -40.97
C GLY A 843 -25.70 -23.44 -41.43
N ASP A 844 -25.08 -22.57 -40.62
CA ASP A 844 -24.47 -21.34 -41.12
C ASP A 844 -23.22 -21.68 -41.98
N ASN A 845 -22.65 -20.66 -42.64
CA ASN A 845 -21.41 -20.81 -43.42
C ASN A 845 -20.41 -19.66 -43.19
N ARG A 846 -20.65 -18.86 -42.15
CA ARG A 846 -19.86 -17.74 -41.64
C ARG A 846 -20.21 -17.55 -40.17
N ALA A 847 -19.31 -16.90 -39.44
CA ALA A 847 -19.54 -16.57 -38.04
C ALA A 847 -20.33 -15.26 -37.87
N HIS A 848 -21.14 -15.21 -36.80
CA HIS A 848 -22.03 -14.10 -36.46
C HIS A 848 -21.80 -13.68 -34.98
N VAL A 849 -22.17 -12.45 -34.61
CA VAL A 849 -22.15 -12.02 -33.19
C VAL A 849 -23.48 -12.36 -32.54
N TYR A 850 -23.44 -13.23 -31.54
CA TYR A 850 -24.55 -13.52 -30.64
C TYR A 850 -24.32 -12.90 -29.27
N GLY A 851 -25.39 -12.83 -28.47
CA GLY A 851 -25.28 -12.49 -27.07
C GLY A 851 -26.44 -13.01 -26.23
N ARG A 852 -26.27 -12.97 -24.91
CA ARG A 852 -27.25 -13.45 -23.92
C ARG A 852 -27.13 -12.70 -22.61
N PHE A 853 -28.26 -12.49 -21.95
CA PHE A 853 -28.30 -11.96 -20.59
C PHE A 853 -28.07 -13.06 -19.56
N ILE A 854 -27.16 -12.82 -18.62
CA ILE A 854 -26.88 -13.67 -17.46
C ILE A 854 -27.23 -12.89 -16.19
N ASN A 855 -27.97 -13.52 -15.29
CA ASN A 855 -28.31 -13.00 -13.97
C ASN A 855 -27.10 -13.15 -13.02
N PRO A 856 -27.08 -12.45 -11.87
CA PRO A 856 -25.95 -12.48 -10.93
C PRO A 856 -25.75 -13.82 -10.19
N ASP A 857 -26.62 -14.81 -10.42
CA ASP A 857 -26.56 -16.18 -9.90
C ASP A 857 -26.09 -17.20 -10.96
N GLY A 858 -25.67 -16.74 -12.15
CA GLY A 858 -25.27 -17.59 -13.27
C GLY A 858 -26.43 -18.11 -14.14
N THR A 859 -27.69 -17.83 -13.76
CA THR A 859 -28.84 -18.28 -14.57
C THR A 859 -29.02 -17.40 -15.81
N GLY A 860 -29.36 -18.01 -16.94
CA GLY A 860 -29.64 -17.29 -18.17
C GLY A 860 -31.01 -16.60 -18.16
N SER A 861 -31.03 -15.28 -18.31
CA SER A 861 -32.24 -14.46 -18.43
C SER A 861 -32.85 -14.58 -19.83
N GLY A 862 -33.32 -15.78 -20.16
CA GLY A 862 -33.88 -16.13 -21.46
C GLY A 862 -32.91 -16.85 -22.38
N ASN A 863 -33.22 -16.80 -23.69
CA ASN A 863 -32.41 -17.40 -24.73
C ASN A 863 -31.29 -16.46 -25.22
N ASP A 864 -30.32 -17.02 -25.95
CA ASP A 864 -29.41 -16.19 -26.74
C ASP A 864 -30.10 -15.61 -27.99
N PHE A 865 -29.50 -14.56 -28.55
CA PHE A 865 -30.03 -13.81 -29.68
C PHE A 865 -28.90 -13.24 -30.55
N ALA A 866 -29.15 -13.10 -31.85
CA ALA A 866 -28.21 -12.51 -32.78
C ALA A 866 -28.15 -10.98 -32.62
N ILE A 867 -26.94 -10.43 -32.55
CA ILE A 867 -26.65 -9.00 -32.50
C ILE A 867 -26.14 -8.52 -33.86
N VAL A 868 -25.22 -9.25 -34.47
CA VAL A 868 -24.64 -8.95 -35.79
C VAL A 868 -24.75 -10.19 -36.66
N THR A 869 -25.65 -10.14 -37.64
CA THR A 869 -25.82 -11.17 -38.69
C THR A 869 -25.15 -10.73 -40.00
N GLU A 870 -24.39 -9.65 -39.95
CA GLU A 870 -23.48 -9.22 -41.00
C GLU A 870 -22.24 -10.14 -41.00
N ALA A 871 -21.79 -10.49 -42.21
CA ALA A 871 -20.79 -11.54 -42.43
C ALA A 871 -19.37 -11.13 -42.05
N ASP A 872 -18.61 -12.10 -41.52
CA ASP A 872 -17.14 -12.03 -41.34
C ASP A 872 -16.66 -10.85 -40.46
N VAL A 873 -17.50 -10.42 -39.51
CA VAL A 873 -17.26 -9.28 -38.61
C VAL A 873 -16.36 -9.64 -37.42
N PHE A 874 -15.64 -8.65 -36.90
CA PHE A 874 -14.86 -8.77 -35.67
C PHE A 874 -15.58 -8.04 -34.51
N LEU A 875 -15.72 -8.72 -33.37
CA LEU A 875 -16.28 -8.16 -32.13
C LEU A 875 -15.17 -7.44 -31.36
N GLU A 876 -15.27 -6.11 -31.31
CA GLU A 876 -14.20 -5.24 -30.82
C GLU A 876 -14.47 -4.81 -29.36
N SER A 877 -15.71 -4.45 -29.05
CA SER A 877 -16.09 -3.89 -27.74
C SER A 877 -17.56 -4.16 -27.34
N LEU A 878 -17.83 -4.15 -26.04
CA LEU A 878 -19.16 -4.11 -25.43
C LEU A 878 -19.09 -3.26 -24.16
N ILE A 879 -19.95 -2.25 -24.05
CA ILE A 879 -20.08 -1.39 -22.86
C ILE A 879 -21.55 -1.18 -22.47
N TYR A 880 -21.81 -0.57 -21.31
CA TYR A 880 -23.14 -0.12 -20.88
C TYR A 880 -23.22 1.42 -20.89
N ASP A 881 -24.24 1.96 -21.54
CA ASP A 881 -24.64 3.37 -21.52
C ASP A 881 -25.69 3.57 -20.41
N ALA A 882 -25.24 4.14 -19.30
CA ALA A 882 -26.06 4.33 -18.10
C ALA A 882 -27.14 5.42 -18.23
N ASN A 883 -26.97 6.40 -19.12
CA ASN A 883 -27.93 7.49 -19.30
C ASN A 883 -29.09 7.05 -20.21
N ASN A 884 -28.79 6.34 -21.30
CA ASN A 884 -29.78 5.86 -22.27
C ASN A 884 -30.25 4.42 -21.98
N LYS A 885 -29.69 3.77 -20.95
CA LYS A 885 -30.05 2.44 -20.39
C LYS A 885 -29.99 1.31 -21.42
N LYS A 886 -28.83 1.19 -22.07
CA LYS A 886 -28.58 0.24 -23.16
C LYS A 886 -27.16 -0.29 -23.12
N PHE A 887 -26.99 -1.52 -23.56
CA PHE A 887 -25.68 -2.02 -23.96
C PHE A 887 -25.32 -1.50 -25.35
N VAL A 888 -24.02 -1.33 -25.62
CA VAL A 888 -23.49 -0.87 -26.91
C VAL A 888 -22.39 -1.83 -27.34
N VAL A 889 -22.60 -2.52 -28.46
CA VAL A 889 -21.62 -3.44 -29.08
C VAL A 889 -20.94 -2.72 -30.24
N GLY A 890 -19.62 -2.65 -30.21
CA GLY A 890 -18.78 -2.16 -31.30
C GLY A 890 -18.13 -3.32 -32.07
N PHE A 891 -18.19 -3.26 -33.40
CA PHE A 891 -17.67 -4.28 -34.30
C PHE A 891 -17.11 -3.68 -35.59
N SER A 892 -16.19 -4.39 -36.24
CA SER A 892 -15.65 -4.01 -37.55
C SER A 892 -16.04 -4.98 -38.66
N GLU A 893 -16.33 -4.42 -39.84
CA GLU A 893 -16.81 -5.14 -41.03
C GLU A 893 -15.74 -5.11 -42.14
N PRO A 894 -15.41 -6.24 -42.78
CA PRO A 894 -14.51 -6.25 -43.93
C PRO A 894 -15.15 -5.62 -45.20
N PRO A 895 -14.42 -4.84 -46.01
CA PRO A 895 -13.11 -4.25 -45.74
C PRO A 895 -13.25 -2.92 -44.99
N GLY A 896 -12.77 -2.86 -43.76
CA GLY A 896 -12.52 -1.62 -43.03
C GLY A 896 -13.71 -0.67 -42.84
N LYS A 897 -14.75 -1.12 -42.13
CA LYS A 897 -15.75 -0.21 -41.52
C LYS A 897 -15.91 -0.53 -40.06
N ILE A 898 -16.28 0.46 -39.25
CA ILE A 898 -16.52 0.28 -37.81
C ILE A 898 -17.91 0.78 -37.49
N ALA A 899 -18.69 -0.08 -36.85
CA ALA A 899 -20.10 0.12 -36.58
C ALA A 899 -20.45 -0.26 -35.14
N LEU A 900 -21.55 0.33 -34.67
CA LEU A 900 -22.14 0.06 -33.36
C LEU A 900 -23.56 -0.50 -33.54
N LYS A 901 -24.00 -1.32 -32.59
CA LYS A 901 -25.43 -1.60 -32.35
C LYS A 901 -25.72 -1.44 -30.86
N THR A 902 -26.89 -0.92 -30.54
CA THR A 902 -27.38 -0.81 -29.17
C THR A 902 -28.38 -1.91 -28.87
N ILE A 903 -28.39 -2.42 -27.63
CA ILE A 903 -29.29 -3.47 -27.16
C ILE A 903 -29.94 -2.98 -25.86
N ASN A 904 -31.27 -3.00 -25.78
CA ASN A 904 -31.98 -2.65 -24.54
C ASN A 904 -32.13 -3.86 -23.60
N ALA A 905 -32.61 -3.61 -22.38
CA ALA A 905 -32.89 -4.62 -21.34
C ALA A 905 -33.78 -5.81 -21.78
N ALA A 906 -34.53 -5.67 -22.89
CA ALA A 906 -35.40 -6.71 -23.44
C ALA A 906 -34.75 -7.49 -24.61
N GLY A 907 -33.47 -7.24 -24.92
CA GLY A 907 -32.75 -7.87 -26.03
C GLY A 907 -33.08 -7.30 -27.41
N ALA A 908 -33.81 -6.18 -27.49
CA ALA A 908 -34.10 -5.55 -28.77
C ALA A 908 -32.87 -4.82 -29.29
N VAL A 909 -32.29 -5.35 -30.37
CA VAL A 909 -31.10 -4.83 -31.05
C VAL A 909 -31.48 -3.72 -32.04
N SER A 910 -30.73 -2.62 -32.07
CA SER A 910 -30.96 -1.51 -32.99
C SER A 910 -30.51 -1.80 -34.42
N ALA A 911 -30.95 -0.95 -35.35
CA ALA A 911 -30.28 -0.82 -36.65
C ALA A 911 -28.78 -0.53 -36.47
N LYS A 912 -27.97 -0.89 -37.48
CA LYS A 912 -26.52 -0.65 -37.50
C LYS A 912 -26.22 0.85 -37.57
N ILE A 913 -25.39 1.32 -36.66
CA ILE A 913 -24.92 2.70 -36.52
C ILE A 913 -23.50 2.77 -37.06
N LEU A 914 -23.24 3.57 -38.09
CA LEU A 914 -21.92 3.61 -38.72
C LEU A 914 -21.03 4.65 -38.03
N ALA A 915 -20.01 4.21 -37.28
CA ALA A 915 -19.12 5.10 -36.52
C ALA A 915 -18.01 5.67 -37.41
N ALA A 916 -17.30 4.80 -38.15
CA ALA A 916 -16.24 5.21 -39.07
C ALA A 916 -16.26 4.39 -40.37
N ASP A 917 -16.02 5.07 -41.49
CA ASP A 917 -16.15 4.55 -42.87
C ASP A 917 -15.35 5.35 -43.91
N GLN A 918 -14.46 6.25 -43.46
CA GLN A 918 -13.85 7.28 -44.32
C GLN A 918 -12.55 6.82 -45.01
N PHE A 919 -11.99 5.68 -44.62
CA PHE A 919 -10.67 5.22 -45.04
C PHE A 919 -10.73 3.85 -45.74
N GLY A 920 -9.75 3.57 -46.60
CA GLY A 920 -9.72 2.33 -47.40
C GLY A 920 -9.49 1.05 -46.59
N TRP A 921 -8.88 1.17 -45.42
CA TRP A 921 -8.85 0.15 -44.37
C TRP A 921 -8.82 0.84 -43.00
N GLN A 922 -9.53 0.26 -42.04
CA GLN A 922 -9.59 0.70 -40.65
C GLN A 922 -10.09 -0.43 -39.73
N GLY A 923 -9.61 -0.49 -38.48
CA GLY A 923 -9.93 -1.55 -37.51
C GLY A 923 -9.18 -1.40 -36.19
N HIS A 924 -9.11 -2.47 -35.38
CA HIS A 924 -8.52 -2.48 -34.03
C HIS A 924 -9.12 -1.39 -33.14
N SER A 925 -10.45 -1.43 -33.04
CA SER A 925 -11.25 -0.35 -32.49
C SER A 925 -11.64 -0.58 -31.03
N SER A 926 -11.88 0.52 -30.31
CA SER A 926 -12.35 0.48 -28.93
C SER A 926 -13.36 1.60 -28.70
N LEU A 927 -14.16 1.48 -27.64
CA LEU A 927 -15.40 2.21 -27.44
C LEU A 927 -15.55 2.63 -25.98
N ALA A 928 -15.65 3.93 -25.75
CA ALA A 928 -16.05 4.52 -24.49
C ALA A 928 -17.38 5.26 -24.65
N TYR A 929 -18.12 5.40 -23.55
CA TYR A 929 -19.27 6.29 -23.48
C TYR A 929 -18.90 7.55 -22.70
N ASN A 930 -18.97 8.69 -23.36
CA ASN A 930 -18.84 10.00 -22.75
C ASN A 930 -20.22 10.43 -22.24
N ASP A 931 -20.45 10.27 -20.94
CA ASP A 931 -21.73 10.55 -20.29
C ASP A 931 -22.12 12.03 -20.32
N SER A 932 -21.13 12.90 -20.30
CA SER A 932 -21.23 14.35 -20.11
C SER A 932 -21.63 15.05 -21.41
N LEU A 933 -21.19 14.51 -22.56
CA LEU A 933 -21.61 14.93 -23.90
C LEU A 933 -22.77 14.08 -24.47
N ASN A 934 -23.06 12.93 -23.85
CA ASN A 934 -23.97 11.90 -24.37
C ASN A 934 -23.51 11.40 -25.76
N GLU A 935 -22.23 11.02 -25.86
CA GLU A 935 -21.56 10.57 -27.09
C GLU A 935 -20.87 9.20 -26.91
N TYR A 936 -20.98 8.33 -27.90
CA TYR A 936 -20.10 7.17 -28.07
C TYR A 936 -18.79 7.64 -28.72
N TRP A 937 -17.68 7.41 -28.06
CA TRP A 937 -16.33 7.76 -28.50
C TRP A 937 -15.60 6.49 -28.94
N VAL A 938 -15.28 6.41 -30.23
CA VAL A 938 -14.75 5.22 -30.89
C VAL A 938 -13.35 5.48 -31.40
N THR A 939 -12.34 4.90 -30.76
CA THR A 939 -10.97 4.92 -31.28
C THR A 939 -10.76 3.79 -32.28
N TYR A 940 -9.87 4.02 -33.25
CA TYR A 940 -9.50 3.02 -34.25
C TYR A 940 -8.24 3.42 -34.99
N ILE A 941 -7.72 2.49 -35.80
CA ILE A 941 -6.59 2.70 -36.70
C ILE A 941 -7.13 2.82 -38.11
N ALA A 942 -6.55 3.70 -38.93
CA ALA A 942 -6.77 3.75 -40.36
C ALA A 942 -5.45 3.75 -41.14
N ILE A 943 -5.46 3.18 -42.35
CA ILE A 943 -4.36 3.25 -43.31
C ILE A 943 -4.67 4.33 -44.34
N LEU A 944 -3.73 5.26 -44.54
CA LEU A 944 -3.93 6.46 -45.37
C LEU A 944 -3.24 6.37 -46.74
N SER A 945 -2.13 5.64 -46.85
CA SER A 945 -1.41 5.37 -48.09
C SER A 945 -1.76 3.97 -48.65
N GLY A 946 -1.96 3.88 -49.96
CA GLY A 946 -2.39 2.63 -50.61
C GLY A 946 -1.25 1.63 -50.79
N SER A 947 -1.09 0.68 -49.86
CA SER A 947 -0.33 -0.57 -50.03
C SER A 947 1.17 -0.47 -50.39
N ASP A 948 1.84 0.64 -50.06
CA ASP A 948 3.31 0.71 -50.09
C ASP A 948 3.89 0.20 -48.77
N THR A 949 4.32 -1.07 -48.75
CA THR A 949 4.92 -1.72 -47.57
C THR A 949 6.32 -1.19 -47.22
N ALA A 950 6.88 -0.26 -47.99
CA ALA A 950 8.09 0.49 -47.60
C ALA A 950 7.76 1.81 -46.88
N GLN A 951 6.48 2.21 -46.80
CA GLN A 951 6.00 3.47 -46.21
C GLN A 951 4.70 3.26 -45.42
N GLU A 952 4.75 2.39 -44.40
CA GLU A 952 3.63 2.23 -43.46
C GLU A 952 3.33 3.58 -42.77
N ASP A 953 2.12 4.09 -43.05
CA ASP A 953 1.53 5.31 -42.50
C ASP A 953 0.09 4.98 -42.07
N ASN A 954 0.01 4.14 -41.04
CA ASN A 954 -1.23 3.95 -40.30
C ASN A 954 -1.28 4.94 -39.12
N ARG A 955 -2.48 5.34 -38.70
CA ARG A 955 -2.66 6.35 -37.65
C ARG A 955 -3.85 6.02 -36.77
N ALA A 956 -3.74 6.35 -35.48
CA ALA A 956 -4.85 6.29 -34.54
C ALA A 956 -5.79 7.50 -34.75
N PHE A 957 -7.09 7.25 -34.71
CA PHE A 957 -8.17 8.23 -34.85
C PHE A 957 -9.23 8.04 -33.77
N LEU A 958 -9.95 9.11 -33.44
CA LEU A 958 -11.22 9.10 -32.71
C LEU A 958 -12.35 9.53 -33.66
N SER A 959 -13.41 8.71 -33.77
CA SER A 959 -14.72 9.13 -34.28
C SER A 959 -15.72 9.23 -33.13
N ARG A 960 -16.67 10.14 -33.23
CA ARG A 960 -17.69 10.40 -32.20
C ARG A 960 -19.08 10.24 -32.79
N VAL A 961 -20.00 9.64 -32.03
CA VAL A 961 -21.40 9.42 -32.43
C VAL A 961 -22.30 9.87 -31.29
N ASN A 962 -23.23 10.78 -31.54
CA ASN A 962 -24.17 11.24 -30.51
C ASN A 962 -25.16 10.11 -30.16
N ALA A 963 -25.22 9.71 -28.89
CA ALA A 963 -25.95 8.52 -28.46
C ALA A 963 -27.48 8.65 -28.54
N ALA A 964 -28.01 9.88 -28.53
CA ALA A 964 -29.45 10.15 -28.68
C ALA A 964 -29.92 10.14 -30.16
N THR A 965 -29.13 10.69 -31.08
CA THR A 965 -29.49 10.82 -32.51
C THR A 965 -28.87 9.75 -33.42
N LEU A 966 -27.88 9.02 -32.91
CA LEU A 966 -27.09 8.00 -33.61
C LEU A 966 -26.38 8.52 -34.87
N GLN A 967 -26.07 9.83 -34.90
CA GLN A 967 -25.33 10.49 -35.98
C GLN A 967 -23.88 10.77 -35.57
N LYS A 968 -22.96 10.76 -36.53
CA LYS A 968 -21.55 11.15 -36.31
C LYS A 968 -21.45 12.63 -35.93
N VAL A 969 -20.52 12.97 -35.03
CA VAL A 969 -20.29 14.33 -34.54
C VAL A 969 -18.95 14.86 -35.04
N GLY A 970 -19.01 15.83 -35.95
CA GLY A 970 -17.83 16.43 -36.58
C GLY A 970 -17.14 15.51 -37.59
N GLN A 971 -15.83 15.72 -37.78
CA GLN A 971 -14.95 14.83 -38.53
C GLN A 971 -14.10 14.00 -37.55
N PRO A 972 -13.52 12.86 -37.98
CA PRO A 972 -12.59 12.10 -37.16
C PRO A 972 -11.37 12.95 -36.77
N LEU A 973 -10.94 12.79 -35.52
CA LEU A 973 -9.79 13.46 -34.94
C LEU A 973 -8.58 12.53 -34.98
N GLN A 974 -7.47 12.93 -35.62
CA GLN A 974 -6.22 12.16 -35.58
C GLN A 974 -5.62 12.26 -34.17
N LEU A 975 -5.29 11.11 -33.57
CA LEU A 975 -4.72 11.02 -32.23
C LEU A 975 -3.20 10.90 -32.29
N SER A 976 -2.68 9.93 -33.05
CA SER A 976 -1.22 9.71 -33.15
C SER A 976 -0.55 10.76 -34.04
N GLU A 977 0.65 11.17 -33.70
CA GLU A 977 1.50 11.99 -34.57
C GLU A 977 1.81 11.32 -35.92
N THR A 978 2.14 12.15 -36.92
CA THR A 978 2.44 11.69 -38.29
C THR A 978 3.94 11.46 -38.45
N ARG A 979 4.40 10.19 -38.43
CA ARG A 979 5.83 9.84 -38.63
C ARG A 979 5.99 8.97 -39.87
N ILE A 980 6.37 9.60 -40.99
CA ILE A 980 6.49 8.96 -42.31
C ILE A 980 7.46 7.78 -42.24
N GLY A 981 7.00 6.59 -42.63
CA GLY A 981 7.81 5.36 -42.67
C GLY A 981 8.22 4.82 -41.30
N ARG A 982 7.54 5.22 -40.21
CA ARG A 982 7.75 4.68 -38.85
C ARG A 982 6.46 4.31 -38.10
N ASN A 983 5.30 4.83 -38.50
CA ASN A 983 4.04 4.50 -37.82
C ASN A 983 3.58 3.08 -38.14
N ALA A 984 3.95 2.14 -37.26
CA ALA A 984 3.43 0.77 -37.21
C ALA A 984 2.58 0.61 -35.94
N ILE A 985 1.41 1.26 -35.95
CA ILE A 985 0.45 1.32 -34.84
C ILE A 985 -0.51 0.11 -34.89
N SER A 986 -0.95 -0.38 -33.73
CA SER A 986 -1.90 -1.48 -33.55
C SER A 986 -2.68 -1.33 -32.23
N TYR A 987 -3.84 -1.98 -32.11
CA TYR A 987 -4.66 -2.04 -30.88
C TYR A 987 -4.92 -0.70 -30.18
N THR A 988 -5.87 0.10 -30.68
CA THR A 988 -6.33 1.27 -29.89
C THR A 988 -7.20 0.82 -28.73
N GLN A 989 -7.11 1.51 -27.59
CA GLN A 989 -8.06 1.42 -26.49
C GLN A 989 -8.49 2.82 -26.05
N ILE A 990 -9.70 2.94 -25.51
CA ILE A 990 -10.20 4.17 -24.92
C ILE A 990 -11.08 3.87 -23.71
N ALA A 991 -10.88 4.64 -22.64
CA ALA A 991 -11.78 4.70 -21.50
C ALA A 991 -12.10 6.18 -21.18
N TYR A 992 -13.22 6.45 -20.52
CA TYR A 992 -13.66 7.79 -20.17
C TYR A 992 -13.80 7.96 -18.66
N SER A 993 -13.31 9.08 -18.14
CA SER A 993 -13.42 9.48 -16.73
C SER A 993 -14.35 10.68 -16.60
N SER A 994 -15.51 10.46 -15.98
CA SER A 994 -16.48 11.51 -15.69
C SER A 994 -15.97 12.48 -14.61
N SER A 995 -15.04 12.05 -13.76
CA SER A 995 -14.37 12.90 -12.76
C SER A 995 -13.34 13.84 -13.37
N ASP A 996 -12.61 13.39 -14.40
CA ASP A 996 -11.60 14.21 -15.09
C ASP A 996 -12.19 15.02 -16.27
N ALA A 997 -13.45 14.74 -16.63
CA ALA A 997 -14.12 15.27 -17.83
C ALA A 997 -13.33 15.01 -19.13
N ALA A 998 -12.66 13.85 -19.19
CA ALA A 998 -11.70 13.49 -20.23
C ALA A 998 -11.67 11.97 -20.47
N ALA A 999 -11.32 11.57 -21.70
CA ALA A 999 -10.93 10.21 -22.03
C ALA A 999 -9.41 10.08 -22.07
N LEU A 1000 -8.91 8.89 -21.71
CA LEU A 1000 -7.57 8.45 -22.05
C LEU A 1000 -7.68 7.50 -23.24
N ALA A 1001 -7.01 7.80 -24.33
CA ALA A 1001 -6.89 6.95 -25.51
C ALA A 1001 -5.44 6.48 -25.68
N VAL A 1002 -5.23 5.17 -25.86
CA VAL A 1002 -3.90 4.56 -25.97
C VAL A 1002 -3.79 3.65 -27.18
N TRP A 1003 -2.57 3.38 -27.65
CA TRP A 1003 -2.26 2.47 -28.75
C TRP A 1003 -0.87 1.85 -28.61
N MET A 1004 -0.66 0.70 -29.24
CA MET A 1004 0.64 0.04 -29.34
C MET A 1004 1.37 0.51 -30.61
N GLU A 1005 2.61 1.01 -30.49
CA GLU A 1005 3.40 1.53 -31.62
C GLU A 1005 4.80 0.87 -31.67
N ARG A 1006 5.20 0.39 -32.85
CA ARG A 1006 6.49 -0.26 -33.10
C ARG A 1006 7.47 0.72 -33.75
N GLY A 1007 8.76 0.71 -33.34
CA GLY A 1007 9.84 1.39 -34.08
C GLY A 1007 10.02 2.90 -33.82
N ARG A 1008 9.29 3.46 -32.85
CA ARG A 1008 9.53 4.82 -32.31
C ARG A 1008 10.87 4.91 -31.57
N GLN A 1009 11.20 3.88 -30.81
CA GLN A 1009 12.48 3.66 -30.09
C GLN A 1009 13.01 2.24 -30.40
N GLU A 1010 14.02 1.72 -29.68
CA GLU A 1010 14.52 0.33 -29.85
C GLU A 1010 13.55 -0.74 -29.31
N GLY A 1011 12.28 -0.73 -29.73
CA GLY A 1011 11.29 -1.71 -29.31
C GLY A 1011 9.87 -1.45 -29.79
N THR A 1012 8.90 -1.88 -28.97
CA THR A 1012 7.47 -1.58 -29.12
C THR A 1012 6.95 -1.10 -27.78
N GLY A 1013 6.16 -0.03 -27.77
CA GLY A 1013 5.60 0.55 -26.54
C GLY A 1013 4.12 0.87 -26.66
N ILE A 1014 3.51 1.18 -25.52
CA ILE A 1014 2.15 1.72 -25.42
C ILE A 1014 2.24 3.24 -25.21
N PHE A 1015 1.60 3.97 -26.12
CA PHE A 1015 1.56 5.43 -26.15
C PHE A 1015 0.11 5.89 -26.08
N GLY A 1016 -0.14 7.18 -25.81
CA GLY A 1016 -1.52 7.68 -25.75
C GLY A 1016 -1.66 9.19 -25.77
N LYS A 1017 -2.91 9.65 -25.64
CA LYS A 1017 -3.28 11.04 -25.40
C LYS A 1017 -4.50 11.15 -24.49
N SER A 1018 -4.51 12.19 -23.68
CA SER A 1018 -5.73 12.71 -23.06
C SER A 1018 -6.59 13.40 -24.12
N ILE A 1019 -7.91 13.23 -24.02
CA ILE A 1019 -8.92 13.84 -24.89
C ILE A 1019 -9.99 14.47 -24.00
N SER A 1020 -9.95 15.79 -23.85
CA SER A 1020 -10.89 16.54 -23.01
C SER A 1020 -12.27 16.66 -23.67
N ASN A 1021 -13.32 16.93 -22.89
CA ASN A 1021 -14.68 17.15 -23.39
C ASN A 1021 -14.83 18.27 -24.44
N ASP A 1022 -13.90 19.22 -24.51
CA ASP A 1022 -13.85 20.27 -25.56
C ASP A 1022 -13.10 19.83 -26.83
N ILE A 1023 -12.76 18.54 -26.94
CA ILE A 1023 -11.91 17.89 -27.94
C ILE A 1023 -10.49 18.45 -28.08
N SER A 1024 -9.98 19.15 -27.06
CA SER A 1024 -8.53 19.38 -26.94
C SER A 1024 -7.78 18.07 -26.68
N LEU A 1025 -6.54 18.01 -27.17
CA LEU A 1025 -5.64 16.85 -27.09
C LEU A 1025 -4.37 17.21 -26.31
N SER A 1026 -3.87 16.29 -25.51
CA SER A 1026 -2.57 16.43 -24.84
C SER A 1026 -1.38 16.31 -25.81
N ALA A 1027 -0.18 16.59 -25.30
CA ALA A 1027 1.05 16.02 -25.84
C ALA A 1027 0.96 14.47 -25.91
N GLU A 1028 1.76 13.83 -26.75
CA GLU A 1028 1.73 12.37 -26.89
C GLU A 1028 2.48 11.71 -25.72
N LEU A 1029 1.75 10.88 -24.97
CA LEU A 1029 2.17 10.27 -23.72
C LEU A 1029 2.96 8.98 -23.99
N GLU A 1030 4.11 8.82 -23.34
CA GLU A 1030 4.85 7.56 -23.31
C GLU A 1030 4.46 6.82 -22.02
N ILE A 1031 3.59 5.82 -22.12
CA ILE A 1031 2.95 5.19 -20.94
C ILE A 1031 3.66 3.90 -20.53
N LEU A 1032 4.02 3.06 -21.52
CA LEU A 1032 4.90 1.90 -21.32
C LEU A 1032 5.87 1.83 -22.50
N THR A 1033 7.12 2.26 -22.28
CA THR A 1033 8.21 2.15 -23.26
C THR A 1033 9.35 1.33 -22.68
N PRO A 1034 10.26 0.75 -23.50
CA PRO A 1034 11.31 -0.15 -23.02
C PRO A 1034 12.23 0.41 -21.93
N ASN A 1035 12.24 1.73 -21.71
CA ASN A 1035 13.05 2.42 -20.71
C ASN A 1035 12.32 2.61 -19.36
N VAL A 1036 11.05 2.22 -19.26
CA VAL A 1036 10.24 2.30 -18.03
C VAL A 1036 10.44 1.02 -17.23
N GLU A 1037 10.81 1.14 -15.95
CA GLU A 1037 10.98 -0.03 -15.07
C GLU A 1037 9.63 -0.55 -14.52
N PRO A 1038 9.41 -1.88 -14.42
CA PRO A 1038 10.32 -2.97 -14.80
C PRO A 1038 10.50 -3.10 -16.33
N SER A 1039 11.74 -3.02 -16.80
CA SER A 1039 12.05 -2.85 -18.23
C SER A 1039 11.82 -4.11 -19.08
N SER A 1040 11.39 -3.92 -20.33
CA SER A 1040 11.07 -5.01 -21.27
C SER A 1040 11.29 -4.61 -22.72
N ASP A 1041 11.79 -5.54 -23.55
CA ASP A 1041 12.08 -5.29 -24.97
C ASP A 1041 10.85 -4.75 -25.75
N GLN A 1042 9.64 -5.20 -25.40
CA GLN A 1042 8.37 -4.82 -26.05
C GLN A 1042 7.19 -4.92 -25.07
N PHE A 1043 6.26 -3.97 -25.17
CA PHE A 1043 4.92 -4.06 -24.59
C PHE A 1043 3.86 -4.18 -25.68
N LEU A 1044 2.90 -5.10 -25.48
CA LEU A 1044 1.97 -5.58 -26.49
C LEU A 1044 0.53 -5.66 -25.96
N SER A 1045 -0.45 -5.75 -26.87
CA SER A 1045 -1.86 -6.06 -26.57
C SER A 1045 -2.46 -5.27 -25.40
N PRO A 1046 -2.50 -3.91 -25.45
CA PRO A 1046 -3.05 -3.10 -24.36
C PRO A 1046 -4.55 -3.34 -24.18
N ALA A 1047 -4.99 -3.36 -22.93
CA ALA A 1047 -6.39 -3.27 -22.51
C ALA A 1047 -6.52 -2.18 -21.42
N LEU A 1048 -7.44 -1.23 -21.61
CA LEU A 1048 -7.60 -0.05 -20.76
C LEU A 1048 -9.04 0.00 -20.24
N ASN A 1049 -9.21 0.16 -18.93
CA ASN A 1049 -10.49 0.46 -18.30
C ASN A 1049 -10.36 1.69 -17.39
N PHE A 1050 -11.49 2.34 -17.07
CA PHE A 1050 -11.59 3.32 -16.00
C PHE A 1050 -12.40 2.70 -14.85
N ASN A 1051 -11.94 2.87 -13.61
CA ASN A 1051 -12.69 2.45 -12.42
C ASN A 1051 -13.27 3.67 -11.69
N PRO A 1052 -14.61 3.86 -11.70
CA PRO A 1052 -15.24 4.99 -11.03
C PRO A 1052 -15.21 4.92 -9.50
N LEU A 1053 -14.78 3.80 -8.89
CA LEU A 1053 -14.68 3.65 -7.44
C LEU A 1053 -13.33 4.14 -6.88
N THR A 1054 -12.26 4.01 -7.66
CA THR A 1054 -10.92 4.53 -7.34
C THR A 1054 -10.67 5.91 -7.97
N GLY A 1055 -11.38 6.23 -9.06
CA GLY A 1055 -11.16 7.43 -9.86
C GLY A 1055 -9.97 7.32 -10.82
N THR A 1056 -9.48 6.11 -11.08
CA THR A 1056 -8.25 5.84 -11.83
C THR A 1056 -8.47 4.95 -13.05
N PHE A 1057 -7.53 5.02 -13.99
CA PHE A 1057 -7.44 4.15 -15.16
C PHE A 1057 -6.53 2.96 -14.86
N PHE A 1058 -6.86 1.81 -15.44
CA PHE A 1058 -6.10 0.57 -15.37
C PHE A 1058 -5.73 0.10 -16.76
N LEU A 1059 -4.44 0.23 -17.10
CA LEU A 1059 -3.86 -0.28 -18.34
C LEU A 1059 -3.12 -1.58 -18.06
N SER A 1060 -3.57 -2.69 -18.64
CA SER A 1060 -2.84 -3.95 -18.66
C SER A 1060 -2.21 -4.20 -20.04
N ALA A 1061 -0.97 -4.66 -20.08
CA ALA A 1061 -0.25 -4.98 -21.32
C ALA A 1061 0.63 -6.24 -21.16
N LEU A 1062 0.83 -6.97 -22.25
CA LEU A 1062 1.72 -8.13 -22.32
C LEU A 1062 3.17 -7.63 -22.42
N ASP A 1063 4.08 -8.18 -21.62
CA ASP A 1063 5.52 -7.95 -21.79
C ASP A 1063 6.17 -9.04 -22.68
N ASN A 1064 7.26 -8.68 -23.36
CA ASN A 1064 7.95 -9.59 -24.28
C ASN A 1064 8.69 -10.77 -23.62
N ASN A 1065 8.76 -10.81 -22.30
CA ASN A 1065 9.35 -11.93 -21.55
C ASN A 1065 8.28 -12.99 -21.22
N GLY A 1066 6.99 -12.67 -21.39
CA GLY A 1066 5.86 -13.57 -21.18
C GLY A 1066 5.05 -13.29 -19.91
N GLY A 1067 5.18 -12.10 -19.33
CA GLY A 1067 4.36 -11.64 -18.21
C GLY A 1067 3.29 -10.61 -18.61
N VAL A 1068 2.54 -10.13 -17.63
CA VAL A 1068 1.52 -9.07 -17.80
C VAL A 1068 1.82 -7.93 -16.84
N MET A 1069 1.99 -6.74 -17.40
CA MET A 1069 2.06 -5.47 -16.68
C MET A 1069 0.67 -4.96 -16.35
N LEU A 1070 0.54 -4.29 -15.20
CA LEU A 1070 -0.54 -3.37 -14.90
C LEU A 1070 0.05 -1.99 -14.55
N VAL A 1071 -0.64 -0.95 -15.01
CA VAL A 1071 -0.38 0.46 -14.69
C VAL A 1071 -1.66 1.08 -14.14
N GLU A 1072 -1.59 1.69 -12.97
CA GLU A 1072 -2.62 2.60 -12.44
C GLU A 1072 -2.24 4.04 -12.76
N LEU A 1073 -3.11 4.79 -13.45
CA LEU A 1073 -2.83 6.14 -13.96
C LEU A 1073 -4.08 7.03 -14.04
N ASP A 1074 -3.90 8.34 -14.25
CA ASP A 1074 -5.00 9.30 -14.49
C ASP A 1074 -5.22 9.63 -15.99
N ALA A 1075 -6.26 10.42 -16.28
CA ALA A 1075 -6.57 10.86 -17.64
C ALA A 1075 -5.47 11.75 -18.27
N SER A 1076 -4.56 12.32 -17.50
CA SER A 1076 -3.43 13.13 -17.99
C SER A 1076 -2.24 12.29 -18.43
N GLY A 1077 -2.21 11.00 -18.06
CA GLY A 1077 -1.07 10.11 -18.23
C GLY A 1077 -0.13 10.07 -17.02
N TYR A 1078 -0.48 10.69 -15.89
CA TYR A 1078 0.31 10.58 -14.68
C TYR A 1078 0.12 9.19 -14.08
N VAL A 1079 1.22 8.44 -13.96
CA VAL A 1079 1.23 7.07 -13.45
C VAL A 1079 1.41 7.09 -11.93
N TYR A 1080 0.47 6.45 -11.22
CA TYR A 1080 0.53 6.26 -9.78
C TYR A 1080 1.34 5.01 -9.43
N GLU A 1081 1.14 3.92 -10.16
CA GLU A 1081 1.80 2.64 -9.88
C GLU A 1081 2.01 1.80 -11.15
N ILE A 1082 3.13 1.07 -11.20
CA ILE A 1082 3.46 0.06 -12.22
C ILE A 1082 3.88 -1.21 -11.49
N LYS A 1083 3.25 -2.35 -11.81
CA LYS A 1083 3.69 -3.67 -11.34
C LYS A 1083 3.56 -4.72 -12.44
N GLN A 1084 4.51 -5.67 -12.50
CA GLN A 1084 4.25 -6.94 -13.17
C GLN A 1084 3.27 -7.73 -12.29
N GLN A 1085 2.12 -8.09 -12.84
CA GLN A 1085 1.01 -8.74 -12.15
C GLN A 1085 0.93 -10.24 -12.44
N LEU A 1086 1.49 -10.69 -13.56
CA LEU A 1086 1.69 -12.10 -13.88
C LEU A 1086 3.10 -12.26 -14.44
N SER A 1087 3.87 -13.22 -13.95
CA SER A 1087 5.25 -13.48 -14.41
C SER A 1087 5.35 -14.78 -15.23
N PRO A 1088 6.27 -14.86 -16.21
CA PRO A 1088 6.54 -16.11 -16.92
C PRO A 1088 7.20 -17.16 -16.01
N PRO A 1089 7.14 -18.46 -16.34
CA PRO A 1089 7.93 -19.47 -15.65
C PRO A 1089 9.43 -19.19 -15.77
N ALA A 1090 10.18 -19.32 -14.68
CA ALA A 1090 11.62 -19.08 -14.69
C ALA A 1090 12.36 -20.06 -15.62
N VAL A 1091 13.31 -19.56 -16.42
CA VAL A 1091 14.04 -20.33 -17.43
C VAL A 1091 15.53 -20.23 -17.18
N SER A 1092 16.21 -21.36 -16.97
CA SER A 1092 17.67 -21.40 -16.97
C SER A 1092 18.18 -21.32 -18.40
N ILE A 1093 19.09 -20.39 -18.68
CA ILE A 1093 19.80 -20.25 -19.96
C ILE A 1093 21.30 -20.15 -19.72
N THR A 1094 22.06 -20.91 -20.52
CA THR A 1094 23.50 -21.08 -20.32
C THR A 1094 24.31 -19.87 -20.78
N PRO A 1095 25.56 -19.70 -20.31
CA PRO A 1095 26.43 -18.60 -20.73
C PRO A 1095 26.67 -18.52 -22.26
N TRP A 1096 26.61 -19.65 -22.99
CA TRP A 1096 26.74 -19.68 -24.45
C TRP A 1096 25.48 -19.22 -25.18
N GLU A 1097 24.31 -19.56 -24.65
CA GLU A 1097 23.01 -19.14 -25.22
C GLU A 1097 22.77 -17.63 -25.09
N ARG A 1098 23.40 -17.00 -24.09
CA ARG A 1098 23.40 -15.54 -23.91
C ARG A 1098 23.91 -14.78 -25.15
N ILE A 1099 24.85 -15.37 -25.90
CA ILE A 1099 25.40 -14.83 -27.16
C ILE A 1099 24.39 -14.93 -28.32
N PHE A 1100 23.51 -15.94 -28.30
CA PHE A 1100 22.45 -16.17 -29.29
C PHE A 1100 21.06 -15.70 -28.80
N SER A 1101 21.00 -14.90 -27.73
CA SER A 1101 19.77 -14.52 -27.02
C SER A 1101 18.64 -13.96 -27.90
N LYS A 1102 18.95 -13.16 -28.93
CA LYS A 1102 17.94 -12.63 -29.88
C LYS A 1102 17.24 -13.71 -30.73
N LEU A 1103 17.82 -14.92 -30.84
CA LEU A 1103 17.20 -16.06 -31.51
C LEU A 1103 16.38 -16.90 -30.50
N ILE A 1104 16.92 -17.13 -29.30
CA ILE A 1104 16.32 -17.99 -28.28
C ILE A 1104 15.11 -17.32 -27.62
N LYS A 1105 15.12 -15.98 -27.39
CA LYS A 1105 13.93 -15.24 -26.90
C LYS A 1105 12.69 -15.51 -27.77
N LYS A 1106 12.84 -15.65 -29.10
CA LYS A 1106 11.72 -15.96 -30.01
C LYS A 1106 11.20 -17.40 -29.90
N VAL A 1107 12.06 -18.35 -29.54
CA VAL A 1107 11.66 -19.76 -29.31
C VAL A 1107 10.95 -19.89 -27.96
N LEU A 1108 11.46 -19.21 -26.93
CA LEU A 1108 10.85 -19.18 -25.59
C LEU A 1108 9.49 -18.47 -25.59
N ALA A 1109 9.35 -17.30 -26.24
CA ALA A 1109 8.06 -16.63 -26.38
C ALA A 1109 7.01 -17.49 -27.12
N ALA A 1110 7.44 -18.33 -28.07
CA ALA A 1110 6.57 -19.29 -28.74
C ALA A 1110 6.20 -20.52 -27.88
N ALA A 1111 6.89 -20.75 -26.76
CA ALA A 1111 6.68 -21.86 -25.84
C ALA A 1111 5.86 -21.49 -24.58
N TYR A 1112 5.86 -20.21 -24.16
CA TYR A 1112 5.07 -19.73 -23.02
C TYR A 1112 3.68 -19.18 -23.38
N GLY A 1113 3.39 -19.12 -24.69
CA GLY A 1113 2.07 -18.78 -25.21
C GLY A 1113 1.78 -17.28 -25.28
N ASN A 1114 0.95 -16.90 -26.24
CA ASN A 1114 0.43 -15.53 -26.33
C ASN A 1114 -0.64 -15.32 -25.24
N PHE A 1115 -0.25 -14.74 -24.11
CA PHE A 1115 -1.22 -14.19 -23.18
C PHE A 1115 -2.01 -13.06 -23.87
N ASN A 1116 -3.33 -13.08 -23.74
CA ASN A 1116 -4.19 -11.98 -24.15
C ASN A 1116 -4.70 -11.28 -22.88
N PRO A 1117 -3.98 -10.26 -22.36
CA PRO A 1117 -4.28 -9.66 -21.08
C PRO A 1117 -5.52 -8.78 -21.14
N THR A 1118 -6.24 -8.74 -20.03
CA THR A 1118 -7.35 -7.82 -19.80
C THR A 1118 -7.44 -7.50 -18.31
N ASN A 1119 -8.20 -6.48 -17.95
CA ASN A 1119 -8.48 -6.14 -16.56
C ASN A 1119 -9.94 -5.69 -16.40
N VAL A 1120 -10.40 -5.58 -15.17
CA VAL A 1120 -11.68 -4.95 -14.80
C VAL A 1120 -11.54 -4.26 -13.45
N GLY A 1121 -12.11 -3.07 -13.30
CA GLY A 1121 -12.15 -2.37 -12.01
C GLY A 1121 -12.99 -3.13 -10.98
N THR A 1122 -12.52 -3.15 -9.73
CA THR A 1122 -13.18 -3.78 -8.56
C THR A 1122 -13.42 -2.73 -7.46
N ALA A 1123 -14.05 -3.11 -6.33
CA ALA A 1123 -14.23 -2.21 -5.19
C ALA A 1123 -12.92 -1.60 -4.66
N ASN A 1124 -11.82 -2.38 -4.74
CA ASN A 1124 -10.54 -2.06 -4.11
C ASN A 1124 -9.41 -1.83 -5.13
N GLY A 1125 -9.68 -1.83 -6.44
CA GLY A 1125 -8.66 -1.64 -7.47
C GLY A 1125 -9.03 -2.27 -8.80
N ALA A 1126 -8.30 -3.30 -9.23
CA ALA A 1126 -8.62 -4.03 -10.47
C ALA A 1126 -8.23 -5.51 -10.41
N ALA A 1127 -9.09 -6.38 -10.94
CA ALA A 1127 -8.72 -7.76 -11.25
C ALA A 1127 -8.02 -7.80 -12.61
N VAL A 1128 -6.84 -8.44 -12.68
CA VAL A 1128 -6.06 -8.62 -13.91
C VAL A 1128 -6.16 -10.08 -14.35
N LEU A 1129 -6.48 -10.31 -15.62
CA LEU A 1129 -6.76 -11.64 -16.16
C LEU A 1129 -5.98 -11.88 -17.46
N ALA A 1130 -5.54 -13.12 -17.69
CA ALA A 1130 -4.92 -13.52 -18.95
C ALA A 1130 -5.14 -14.99 -19.29
N SER A 1131 -5.01 -15.34 -20.56
CA SER A 1131 -5.13 -16.71 -21.08
C SER A 1131 -3.77 -17.40 -21.14
N LYS A 1132 -3.50 -18.39 -20.28
CA LYS A 1132 -2.24 -19.15 -20.30
C LYS A 1132 -2.32 -20.31 -21.28
N ASN A 1133 -1.47 -20.34 -22.31
CA ASN A 1133 -1.35 -21.41 -23.31
C ASN A 1133 -2.65 -21.84 -24.05
N TYR A 1134 -3.74 -21.07 -23.98
CA TYR A 1134 -5.10 -21.53 -24.31
C TYR A 1134 -5.57 -22.73 -23.44
N GLU A 1135 -4.93 -23.00 -22.30
CA GLU A 1135 -5.24 -24.13 -21.40
C GLU A 1135 -6.06 -23.71 -20.18
N SER A 1136 -5.96 -22.45 -19.74
CA SER A 1136 -6.68 -21.92 -18.56
C SER A 1136 -6.77 -20.39 -18.56
N VAL A 1137 -7.73 -19.84 -17.81
CA VAL A 1137 -7.69 -18.43 -17.39
C VAL A 1137 -6.89 -18.33 -16.10
N VAL A 1138 -5.94 -17.40 -16.05
CA VAL A 1138 -5.23 -16.99 -14.83
C VAL A 1138 -5.66 -15.58 -14.42
N ALA A 1139 -5.75 -15.33 -13.11
CA ALA A 1139 -6.00 -13.99 -12.59
C ALA A 1139 -5.26 -13.69 -11.29
N THR A 1140 -5.13 -12.39 -11.00
CA THR A 1140 -4.67 -11.79 -9.74
C THR A 1140 -5.50 -10.54 -9.43
N ASN A 1141 -5.56 -10.12 -8.16
CA ASN A 1141 -6.23 -8.89 -7.74
C ASN A 1141 -5.18 -7.83 -7.42
N PHE A 1142 -5.34 -6.63 -7.97
CA PHE A 1142 -4.50 -5.47 -7.68
C PHE A 1142 -5.26 -4.51 -6.78
N GLN A 1143 -4.71 -4.21 -5.61
CA GLN A 1143 -5.25 -3.18 -4.72
C GLN A 1143 -4.72 -1.80 -5.14
N SER A 1144 -5.63 -0.87 -5.39
CA SER A 1144 -5.35 0.51 -5.79
C SER A 1144 -4.79 1.35 -4.65
N ALA A 1145 -3.92 2.31 -5.00
CA ALA A 1145 -3.47 3.35 -4.08
C ALA A 1145 -4.60 4.29 -3.57
N PHE A 1146 -5.80 4.17 -4.14
CA PHE A 1146 -7.00 4.97 -3.85
C PHE A 1146 -8.14 4.13 -3.22
N ALA A 1147 -7.90 2.85 -2.92
CA ALA A 1147 -8.88 1.94 -2.33
C ALA A 1147 -9.39 2.44 -0.97
N GLN A 1148 -10.70 2.70 -0.85
CA GLN A 1148 -11.31 3.08 0.42
C GLN A 1148 -11.59 1.84 1.28
N SER A 1149 -11.17 1.86 2.54
CA SER A 1149 -11.42 0.77 3.49
C SER A 1149 -12.92 0.61 3.77
N GLN A 1150 -13.54 -0.37 3.10
CA GLN A 1150 -14.93 -0.72 3.35
C GLN A 1150 -15.05 -1.59 4.61
N THR A 1151 -15.73 -1.07 5.63
CA THR A 1151 -16.30 -1.93 6.66
C THR A 1151 -17.57 -2.59 6.11
N PRO A 1152 -17.77 -3.91 6.28
CA PRO A 1152 -18.93 -4.61 5.72
C PRO A 1152 -20.26 -3.96 6.13
N PRO A 1153 -21.13 -3.57 5.16
CA PRO A 1153 -22.41 -2.95 5.48
C PRO A 1153 -23.33 -3.89 6.27
N GLY A 1154 -23.75 -3.44 7.46
CA GLY A 1154 -24.70 -4.17 8.30
C GLY A 1154 -26.09 -4.27 7.67
N VAL A 1155 -26.62 -5.49 7.62
CA VAL A 1155 -27.90 -5.89 7.02
C VAL A 1155 -29.05 -4.90 7.28
N ASN A 1156 -29.78 -4.51 6.22
CA ASN A 1156 -31.17 -4.06 6.30
C ASN A 1156 -32.01 -4.64 5.14
N PRO A 1157 -33.28 -5.05 5.37
CA PRO A 1157 -34.15 -5.64 4.36
C PRO A 1157 -34.73 -4.59 3.36
N PRO A 1158 -35.29 -5.03 2.22
CA PRO A 1158 -35.37 -4.20 1.01
C PRO A 1158 -36.64 -3.33 0.86
N GLY A 1159 -36.53 -2.26 0.08
CA GLY A 1159 -37.65 -1.67 -0.66
C GLY A 1159 -37.89 -0.17 -0.48
N GLY A 1160 -37.19 0.67 -1.23
CA GLY A 1160 -37.52 2.09 -1.39
C GLY A 1160 -36.54 2.83 -2.32
N PRO A 1161 -36.98 3.80 -3.13
CA PRO A 1161 -36.07 4.65 -3.89
C PRO A 1161 -35.29 5.59 -2.94
N PRO A 1162 -34.06 6.01 -3.30
CA PRO A 1162 -33.26 6.88 -2.44
C PRO A 1162 -33.95 8.23 -2.19
N PRO A 1163 -33.99 8.73 -0.95
CA PRO A 1163 -34.58 10.03 -0.66
C PRO A 1163 -33.70 11.17 -1.20
N PRO A 1164 -34.28 12.26 -1.71
CA PRO A 1164 -33.54 13.49 -1.98
C PRO A 1164 -32.87 14.02 -0.71
N ILE A 1165 -31.68 14.64 -0.84
CA ILE A 1165 -30.92 15.19 0.28
C ILE A 1165 -31.75 16.28 0.98
N ASP A 1166 -32.23 15.99 2.20
CA ASP A 1166 -33.15 16.86 2.93
C ASP A 1166 -32.42 17.99 3.67
N ALA A 1167 -32.70 19.23 3.27
CA ALA A 1167 -32.21 20.43 3.91
C ALA A 1167 -32.61 20.56 5.41
N SER A 1168 -33.57 19.77 5.89
CA SER A 1168 -33.93 19.75 7.31
C SER A 1168 -32.84 19.18 8.22
N GLU A 1169 -31.94 18.32 7.71
CA GLU A 1169 -30.83 17.71 8.46
C GLU A 1169 -29.85 18.78 9.00
N LEU A 1170 -29.38 19.67 8.11
CA LEU A 1170 -28.48 20.76 8.46
C LEU A 1170 -29.11 21.73 9.47
N GLY A 1171 -30.40 22.02 9.33
CA GLY A 1171 -31.16 22.84 10.28
C GLY A 1171 -31.25 22.23 11.68
N LYS A 1172 -31.48 20.91 11.77
CA LYS A 1172 -31.48 20.17 13.06
C LYS A 1172 -30.09 20.22 13.71
N LEU A 1173 -29.02 19.98 12.94
CA LEU A 1173 -27.64 19.98 13.45
C LEU A 1173 -27.23 21.34 14.03
N ILE A 1174 -27.47 22.43 13.29
CA ILE A 1174 -27.17 23.80 13.74
C ILE A 1174 -27.99 24.15 15.02
N SER A 1175 -29.26 23.76 15.07
CA SER A 1175 -30.12 23.96 16.24
C SER A 1175 -29.61 23.21 17.48
N GLN A 1176 -29.14 21.97 17.33
CA GLN A 1176 -28.55 21.20 18.42
C GLN A 1176 -27.25 21.83 18.93
N ILE A 1177 -26.32 22.20 18.03
CA ILE A 1177 -25.04 22.84 18.40
C ILE A 1177 -25.29 24.13 19.20
N TYR A 1178 -26.20 24.99 18.74
CA TYR A 1178 -26.54 26.23 19.44
C TYR A 1178 -27.14 25.97 20.84
N THR A 1179 -28.00 24.95 20.96
CA THR A 1179 -28.61 24.57 22.25
C THR A 1179 -27.58 24.03 23.24
N TRP A 1180 -26.65 23.18 22.79
CA TRP A 1180 -25.54 22.67 23.63
C TRP A 1180 -24.58 23.79 24.06
N ALA A 1181 -24.24 24.72 23.16
CA ALA A 1181 -23.38 25.85 23.48
C ALA A 1181 -23.97 26.75 24.59
N LEU A 1182 -25.28 27.04 24.53
CA LEU A 1182 -25.99 27.80 25.58
C LEU A 1182 -25.97 27.08 26.94
N ALA A 1183 -26.15 25.76 26.94
CA ALA A 1183 -26.10 24.96 28.17
C ALA A 1183 -24.69 24.97 28.79
N ALA A 1184 -23.65 24.71 28.00
CA ALA A 1184 -22.26 24.70 28.45
C ALA A 1184 -21.82 26.06 29.02
N ALA A 1185 -22.11 27.15 28.32
CA ALA A 1185 -21.78 28.51 28.76
C ALA A 1185 -22.52 28.90 30.07
N SER A 1186 -23.77 28.46 30.25
CA SER A 1186 -24.54 28.70 31.47
C SER A 1186 -23.95 27.96 32.68
N ILE A 1187 -23.50 26.71 32.50
CA ILE A 1187 -22.82 25.92 33.54
C ILE A 1187 -21.47 26.56 33.90
N LEU A 1188 -20.70 26.99 32.91
CA LEU A 1188 -19.37 27.59 33.14
C LEU A 1188 -19.46 28.94 33.86
N ALA A 1189 -20.48 29.75 33.57
CA ALA A 1189 -20.76 30.96 34.33
C ALA A 1189 -21.16 30.68 35.79
N LEU A 1190 -21.97 29.64 36.04
CA LEU A 1190 -22.32 29.22 37.40
C LEU A 1190 -21.07 28.76 38.19
N LEU A 1191 -20.18 27.99 37.57
CA LEU A 1191 -18.91 27.57 38.16
C LEU A 1191 -18.04 28.78 38.54
N MET A 1192 -17.92 29.78 37.66
CA MET A 1192 -17.13 30.99 37.91
C MET A 1192 -17.74 31.89 39.00
N LEU A 1193 -19.07 31.93 39.14
CA LEU A 1193 -19.75 32.57 40.28
C LEU A 1193 -19.42 31.87 41.60
N VAL A 1194 -19.44 30.53 41.64
CA VAL A 1194 -19.12 29.74 42.84
C VAL A 1194 -17.64 29.90 43.22
N LEU A 1195 -16.72 29.78 42.27
CA LEU A 1195 -15.28 29.96 42.50
C LEU A 1195 -14.94 31.39 42.94
N GLY A 1196 -15.52 32.40 42.27
CA GLY A 1196 -15.34 33.80 42.63
C GLY A 1196 -15.89 34.14 44.02
N GLY A 1197 -17.08 33.63 44.34
CA GLY A 1197 -17.70 33.77 45.67
C GLY A 1197 -16.88 33.10 46.77
N TYR A 1198 -16.42 31.85 46.54
CA TYR A 1198 -15.55 31.14 47.48
C TYR A 1198 -14.24 31.89 47.73
N LEU A 1199 -13.55 32.35 46.68
CA LEU A 1199 -12.32 33.13 46.81
C LEU A 1199 -12.53 34.48 47.51
N TYR A 1200 -13.70 35.11 47.32
CA TYR A 1200 -14.05 36.35 48.00
C TYR A 1200 -14.31 36.15 49.50
N MET A 1201 -15.07 35.10 49.86
CA MET A 1201 -15.39 34.78 51.26
C MET A 1201 -14.17 34.26 52.04
N THR A 1202 -13.29 33.49 51.40
CA THR A 1202 -12.10 32.91 52.05
C THR A 1202 -10.88 33.84 52.08
N ALA A 1203 -10.97 35.05 51.52
CA ALA A 1203 -9.83 35.95 51.37
C ALA A 1203 -9.19 36.39 52.70
N GLY A 1204 -9.90 36.36 53.84
CA GLY A 1204 -9.31 36.58 55.18
C GLY A 1204 -8.61 37.94 55.40
N GLY A 1205 -8.90 38.94 54.57
CA GLY A 1205 -8.21 40.25 54.55
C GLY A 1205 -7.17 40.42 53.44
N ASN A 1206 -6.86 39.36 52.66
CA ASN A 1206 -5.98 39.43 51.50
C ASN A 1206 -6.66 40.16 50.32
N ALA A 1207 -6.32 41.44 50.15
CA ALA A 1207 -6.85 42.30 49.09
C ALA A 1207 -6.68 41.73 47.66
N GLN A 1208 -5.58 41.00 47.40
CA GLN A 1208 -5.31 40.39 46.08
C GLN A 1208 -6.26 39.21 45.80
N GLN A 1209 -6.58 38.42 46.84
CA GLN A 1209 -7.47 37.27 46.73
C GLN A 1209 -8.94 37.69 46.62
N SER A 1210 -9.38 38.69 47.40
CA SER A 1210 -10.71 39.30 47.21
C SER A 1210 -10.85 39.99 45.84
N GLY A 1211 -9.77 40.59 45.33
CA GLY A 1211 -9.73 41.15 43.97
C GLY A 1211 -9.96 40.08 42.89
N LYS A 1212 -9.27 38.93 42.98
CA LYS A 1212 -9.47 37.79 42.07
C LYS A 1212 -10.90 37.22 42.15
N GLY A 1213 -11.43 37.08 43.38
CA GLY A 1213 -12.82 36.64 43.59
C GLY A 1213 -13.83 37.56 42.91
N ALA A 1214 -13.67 38.87 43.08
CA ALA A 1214 -14.52 39.88 42.44
C ALA A 1214 -14.41 39.85 40.90
N SER A 1215 -13.22 39.64 40.33
CA SER A 1215 -13.07 39.54 38.87
C SER A 1215 -13.76 38.31 38.27
N PHE A 1216 -13.73 37.15 38.93
CA PHE A 1216 -14.44 35.97 38.43
C PHE A 1216 -15.97 36.14 38.50
N ILE A 1217 -16.49 36.75 39.56
CA ILE A 1217 -17.92 37.10 39.67
C ILE A 1217 -18.31 38.06 38.53
N LEU A 1218 -17.52 39.10 38.29
CA LEU A 1218 -17.82 40.09 37.25
C LEU A 1218 -17.79 39.47 35.85
N SER A 1219 -16.77 38.69 35.51
CA SER A 1219 -16.66 38.01 34.21
C SER A 1219 -17.81 37.03 33.97
N ALA A 1220 -18.25 36.30 34.99
CA ALA A 1220 -19.40 35.41 34.89
C ALA A 1220 -20.71 36.17 34.62
N ILE A 1221 -20.93 37.30 35.30
CA ILE A 1221 -22.09 38.18 35.07
C ILE A 1221 -22.05 38.77 33.66
N VAL A 1222 -20.89 39.23 33.18
CA VAL A 1222 -20.74 39.75 31.82
C VAL A 1222 -21.02 38.65 30.78
N GLY A 1223 -20.51 37.43 30.98
CA GLY A 1223 -20.79 36.28 30.11
C GLY A 1223 -22.30 35.96 30.03
N LEU A 1224 -23.00 35.93 31.17
CA LEU A 1224 -24.45 35.74 31.21
C LEU A 1224 -25.20 36.89 30.51
N CYS A 1225 -24.80 38.14 30.73
CA CYS A 1225 -25.39 39.29 30.05
C CYS A 1225 -25.19 39.26 28.52
N LEU A 1226 -24.05 38.77 28.03
CA LEU A 1226 -23.81 38.55 26.59
C LEU A 1226 -24.66 37.38 26.05
N LEU A 1227 -24.74 36.27 26.78
CA LEU A 1227 -25.53 35.10 26.41
C LEU A 1227 -27.03 35.44 26.28
N PHE A 1228 -27.64 35.94 27.36
CA PHE A 1228 -29.05 36.36 27.34
C PHE A 1228 -29.29 37.58 26.43
N GLY A 1229 -28.32 38.49 26.33
CA GLY A 1229 -28.35 39.62 25.41
C GLY A 1229 -28.43 39.18 23.95
N SER A 1230 -27.62 38.20 23.54
CA SER A 1230 -27.63 37.67 22.17
C SER A 1230 -28.97 37.03 21.81
N TYR A 1231 -29.53 36.20 22.71
CA TYR A 1231 -30.85 35.59 22.52
C TYR A 1231 -31.95 36.64 22.42
N LEU A 1232 -31.93 37.66 23.28
CA LEU A 1232 -32.91 38.77 23.24
C LEU A 1232 -32.77 39.60 21.96
N ILE A 1233 -31.56 39.90 21.49
CA ILE A 1233 -31.31 40.63 20.25
C ILE A 1233 -31.84 39.84 19.05
N LEU A 1234 -31.44 38.58 18.89
CA LEU A 1234 -31.89 37.72 17.78
C LEU A 1234 -33.42 37.60 17.76
N LYS A 1235 -34.03 37.29 18.92
CA LYS A 1235 -35.49 37.18 19.07
C LYS A 1235 -36.25 38.48 18.81
N THR A 1236 -35.62 39.64 19.04
CA THR A 1236 -36.21 40.96 18.79
C THR A 1236 -36.08 41.38 17.32
N ILE A 1237 -35.00 40.97 16.65
CA ILE A 1237 -34.80 41.21 15.20
C ILE A 1237 -35.75 40.33 14.39
N ASN A 1238 -35.78 39.03 14.66
CA ASN A 1238 -36.76 38.09 14.10
C ASN A 1238 -36.91 36.88 15.04
N PRO A 1239 -38.11 36.60 15.60
CA PRO A 1239 -38.32 35.45 16.47
C PRO A 1239 -38.07 34.10 15.78
N ASP A 1240 -38.13 34.02 14.45
CA ASP A 1240 -37.87 32.79 13.71
C ASP A 1240 -36.38 32.39 13.71
N LEU A 1241 -35.46 33.35 13.92
CA LEU A 1241 -34.02 33.08 14.10
C LEU A 1241 -33.71 32.33 15.41
N VAL A 1242 -34.69 32.17 16.31
CA VAL A 1242 -34.58 31.40 17.56
C VAL A 1242 -35.70 30.35 17.70
N ASN A 1243 -36.37 29.99 16.61
CA ASN A 1243 -37.53 29.09 16.60
C ASN A 1243 -37.38 28.03 15.50
N PHE A 1244 -36.60 26.99 15.79
CA PHE A 1244 -36.17 25.95 14.85
C PHE A 1244 -37.26 24.93 14.45
N THR A 1245 -38.53 25.36 14.36
CA THR A 1245 -39.68 24.51 14.05
C THR A 1245 -39.98 24.54 12.54
N VAL A 1246 -39.40 23.62 11.77
CA VAL A 1246 -39.63 23.52 10.32
C VAL A 1246 -41.12 23.29 10.02
N ARG A 1247 -41.76 24.26 9.36
CA ARG A 1247 -43.13 24.13 8.84
C ARG A 1247 -43.09 23.77 7.37
N THR A 1248 -43.39 22.51 7.05
CA THR A 1248 -43.63 22.05 5.68
C THR A 1248 -44.98 22.56 5.17
N SER A 1249 -45.00 23.72 4.52
CA SER A 1249 -46.08 24.09 3.60
C SER A 1249 -45.94 23.30 2.30
N ARG A 1250 -47.07 22.92 1.72
CA ARG A 1250 -47.19 22.16 0.46
C ARG A 1250 -46.66 22.91 -0.75
#